data_AF-A0AAF0HTR4-F1
#
_entry.id   AF-A0AAF0HTR4-F1
#
_cell.length_a   1.000
_cell.length_b   1.000
_cell.length_c   1.000
_cell.angle_alpha   90.00
_cell.angle_beta   90.00
_cell.angle_gamma   90.00
#
_symmetry.space_group_name_H-M   'P 1'
#
loop_
_entity.id
_entity.type
_entity.pdbx_description
1 polymer ?
#
loop_
_entity_poly.entity_id
_entity_poly.type
_entity_poly.pdbx_seq_one_letter_code
_entity_poly.pdbx_strand_id
1 'polypeptide(L)'
;MSLSQAFLDEVRARTTLSALIGRAIKVEKAGKEQKACCPFHHEKTPSFTINDEKGFYHCFGCGAHGDAIRWLTDHGGLDFIDAVKELAGTAGLDMPTRSPEEARREERRIEAGDVLGRAADWYQMQLRQSRSAYAQLTARGLTADTIARFGLGYAPGQQSVGAIGLAPDALAGFGLVVETPDGYRDRFRGRIMVPIADARGRIVAFGGRATRDGQLPKYVNSEGATFAKGSTLYNLHRASPAARSARRLIVVEGYFDVIALDQVGISEAVAPMGTAITVEQLERVWRVSEAPIILMDGDEAGQKAAIRAAERALPLVAPGRGLSFASLPDGSDPDDLARSGGREAIDAVLSAAVPLVDLLWNAALAQGNAATPEGKAGIWQRLAQLAAGIADAETRAQYQADWRARFDQAFPPPPPWARDFDTLPTGRLEALSEQPEPVQARLKRIAQEWFDKRLEYLEPSKAAILRLAFVAGRRAGAGLLAEAAVKDRLWRDAGDVDGVENADVDRAIGDGVKKPWDIGPDIVMMDCAVLPMTDFGIGERLIARYGEQFRFTTAKGWLGWDERRWRVLDQEKDGPPPAELQKAIFDTIRDMQAEARIMRQAGVYQAEENPHGIDQYIPKGKNFVLLSTILAGYGRQSEQAGKPSSIAKLAQKWLTVAIEAFDCDPLAINLLNGTLRFERYQDEEGRRRARFSLEAHSRADLNTKLAPVAFDPDAVSPIYDGFFAWAHPDEGMRRYLHQVAGYTATGDTGEQKLWFHYGLGANGKSTAMDLWAHVLGDYAGTIGIETFLDQGIKKRGDAASPDLARLGGVRLLRASEPERGSRLNEALVKAATGGEPMAVRALHRGFFDLLPLFKLHIGGNYKPDIPGTDEGIWRRMKLVPWNAHVKDGERDERLPFRLRDEAPGVLNHIVRGLLDWLANGLIEPDAVREATQQYREDSDPLARFLKLCTAQDQQGRIQSSRLYEVFQAWCKAAGEKEWSQKGFSKAMLDKGFTKKASDGMQWLGMRLIRDASDFVDEHGRVRAELPPSADDIPAITEPPPDMDDYVPPF
;
A
#
# COMPACT_ATOMS: atom_id res chain seq x y z
N MET A 1 -0.71 -30.26 -35.46
CA MET A 1 -0.64 -31.73 -35.33
C MET A 1 -0.42 -32.14 -33.88
N SER A 2 -1.40 -32.74 -33.20
CA SER A 2 -1.15 -33.45 -31.93
C SER A 2 -0.82 -34.91 -32.25
N LEU A 3 0.45 -35.29 -32.13
CA LEU A 3 0.85 -36.69 -32.24
C LEU A 3 0.49 -37.39 -30.93
N SER A 4 -0.15 -38.56 -31.01
CA SER A 4 -0.46 -39.34 -29.82
C SER A 4 0.84 -39.85 -29.20
N GLN A 5 0.91 -39.92 -27.87
CA GLN A 5 2.08 -40.50 -27.20
C GLN A 5 2.33 -41.94 -27.64
N ALA A 6 1.26 -42.71 -27.87
CA ALA A 6 1.35 -44.06 -28.41
C ALA A 6 2.10 -44.12 -29.76
N PHE A 7 1.89 -43.16 -30.66
CA PHE A 7 2.61 -43.10 -31.93
C PHE A 7 4.10 -42.72 -31.73
N LEU A 8 4.38 -41.76 -30.85
CA LEU A 8 5.77 -41.38 -30.54
C LEU A 8 6.54 -42.53 -29.89
N ASP A 9 5.89 -43.28 -29.01
CA ASP A 9 6.46 -44.46 -28.36
C ASP A 9 6.69 -45.60 -29.37
N GLU A 10 5.79 -45.78 -30.33
CA GLU A 10 5.99 -46.75 -31.42
C GLU A 10 7.16 -46.37 -32.34
N VAL A 11 7.31 -45.08 -32.67
CA VAL A 11 8.47 -44.57 -33.43
C VAL A 11 9.78 -44.79 -32.66
N ARG A 12 9.79 -44.54 -31.34
CA ARG A 12 10.95 -44.83 -30.49
C ARG A 12 11.27 -46.32 -30.43
N ALA A 13 10.27 -47.17 -30.22
CA ALA A 13 10.45 -48.62 -30.10
C ALA A 13 11.01 -49.27 -31.38
N ARG A 14 10.68 -48.73 -32.55
CA ARG A 14 11.20 -49.20 -33.85
C ARG A 14 12.53 -48.57 -34.26
N THR A 15 13.06 -47.66 -33.45
CA THR A 15 14.33 -47.00 -33.73
C THR A 15 15.43 -47.58 -32.86
N THR A 16 16.42 -48.24 -33.46
CA THR A 16 17.64 -48.62 -32.75
C THR A 16 18.53 -47.39 -32.60
N LEU A 17 18.66 -46.89 -31.37
CA LEU A 17 19.32 -45.62 -31.06
C LEU A 17 20.81 -45.64 -31.41
N SER A 18 21.51 -46.74 -31.15
CA SER A 18 22.92 -46.91 -31.49
C SER A 18 23.18 -46.93 -32.99
N ALA A 19 22.25 -47.49 -33.78
CA ALA A 19 22.33 -47.51 -35.23
C ALA A 19 22.06 -46.12 -35.83
N LEU A 20 21.15 -45.36 -35.22
CA LEU A 20 20.88 -43.96 -35.60
C LEU A 20 22.10 -43.07 -35.30
N ILE A 21 22.63 -43.15 -34.08
CA ILE A 21 23.79 -42.34 -33.64
C ILE A 21 25.07 -42.77 -34.36
N GLY A 22 25.22 -44.07 -34.63
CA GLY A 22 26.36 -44.65 -35.34
C GLY A 22 26.54 -44.17 -36.78
N ARG A 23 25.54 -43.51 -37.37
CA ARG A 23 25.66 -42.83 -38.67
C ARG A 23 26.47 -41.53 -38.58
N ALA A 24 26.47 -40.88 -37.42
CA ALA A 24 27.11 -39.59 -37.23
C ALA A 24 28.45 -39.69 -36.50
N ILE A 25 28.58 -40.62 -35.56
CA ILE A 25 29.79 -40.82 -34.77
C ILE A 25 30.17 -42.29 -34.66
N LYS A 26 31.47 -42.56 -34.46
CA LYS A 26 31.96 -43.92 -34.26
C LYS A 26 31.50 -44.44 -32.89
N VAL A 27 30.74 -45.52 -32.90
CA VAL A 27 30.18 -46.19 -31.72
C VAL A 27 30.88 -47.54 -31.50
N GLU A 28 31.33 -47.81 -30.28
CA GLU A 28 32.02 -49.04 -29.88
C GLU A 28 31.18 -49.82 -28.86
N LYS A 29 31.16 -51.15 -28.96
CA LYS A 29 30.34 -51.99 -28.08
C LYS A 29 31.01 -52.15 -26.71
N ALA A 30 30.27 -51.88 -25.64
CA ALA A 30 30.76 -51.94 -24.26
C ALA A 30 29.78 -52.73 -23.37
N GLY A 31 29.76 -54.05 -23.53
CA GLY A 31 28.85 -54.94 -22.80
C GLY A 31 27.42 -54.85 -23.34
N LYS A 32 26.46 -54.51 -22.47
CA LYS A 32 25.04 -54.30 -22.82
C LYS A 32 24.75 -52.90 -23.38
N GLU A 33 25.69 -51.98 -23.28
CA GLU A 33 25.58 -50.60 -23.76
C GLU A 33 26.61 -50.35 -24.87
N GLN A 34 26.42 -49.30 -25.64
CA GLN A 34 27.45 -48.80 -26.55
C GLN A 34 28.09 -47.53 -26.01
N LYS A 35 29.36 -47.29 -26.37
CA LYS A 35 30.11 -46.10 -25.98
C LYS A 35 30.64 -45.36 -27.19
N ALA A 36 30.71 -44.04 -27.10
CA ALA A 36 31.31 -43.17 -28.11
C ALA A 36 31.98 -41.97 -27.43
N CYS A 37 32.84 -41.26 -28.17
CA CYS A 37 33.20 -39.89 -27.77
C CYS A 37 31.99 -38.99 -28.00
N CYS A 38 31.69 -38.14 -27.03
CA CYS A 38 30.52 -37.28 -27.07
C CYS A 38 30.54 -36.33 -28.26
N PRO A 39 29.45 -36.21 -29.02
CA PRO A 39 29.34 -35.27 -30.13
C PRO A 39 28.97 -33.85 -29.66
N PHE A 40 28.51 -33.71 -28.42
CA PHE A 40 28.07 -32.43 -27.85
C PHE A 40 29.20 -31.66 -27.16
N HIS A 41 30.33 -32.29 -26.87
CA HIS A 41 31.51 -31.65 -26.30
C HIS A 41 32.78 -32.41 -26.69
N HIS A 42 33.92 -31.72 -26.77
CA HIS A 42 35.17 -32.35 -27.19
C HIS A 42 35.84 -33.14 -26.06
N GLU A 43 35.91 -34.45 -26.23
CA GLU A 43 36.64 -35.37 -25.36
C GLU A 43 37.47 -36.39 -26.15
N LYS A 44 38.57 -36.86 -25.56
CA LYS A 44 39.42 -37.91 -26.15
C LYS A 44 39.07 -39.32 -25.66
N THR A 45 38.37 -39.42 -24.54
CA THR A 45 37.95 -40.68 -23.92
C THR A 45 36.43 -40.85 -24.06
N PRO A 46 35.90 -42.03 -24.43
CA PRO A 46 34.47 -42.22 -24.60
C PRO A 46 33.69 -42.06 -23.28
N SER A 47 32.90 -40.98 -23.12
CA SER A 47 31.98 -40.81 -21.99
C SER A 47 30.50 -40.82 -22.41
N PHE A 48 30.23 -40.89 -23.70
CA PHE A 48 28.88 -40.98 -24.27
C PHE A 48 28.40 -42.42 -24.28
N THR A 49 27.37 -42.73 -23.50
CA THR A 49 26.81 -44.08 -23.36
C THR A 49 25.44 -44.14 -24.01
N ILE A 50 25.19 -45.18 -24.81
CA ILE A 50 23.95 -45.41 -25.54
C ILE A 50 23.37 -46.73 -25.05
N ASN A 51 22.11 -46.72 -24.67
CA ASN A 51 21.40 -47.91 -24.22
C ASN A 51 20.18 -48.14 -25.11
N ASP A 52 20.30 -49.08 -26.04
CA ASP A 52 19.21 -49.43 -26.96
C ASP A 52 18.01 -50.08 -26.24
N GLU A 53 18.24 -50.87 -25.18
CA GLU A 53 17.16 -51.52 -24.41
C GLU A 53 16.29 -50.49 -23.68
N LYS A 54 16.91 -49.43 -23.16
CA LYS A 54 16.21 -48.34 -22.46
C LYS A 54 15.84 -47.16 -23.36
N GLY A 55 16.30 -47.16 -24.62
CA GLY A 55 15.96 -46.16 -25.62
C GLY A 55 16.53 -44.75 -25.38
N PHE A 56 17.60 -44.61 -24.59
CA PHE A 56 18.22 -43.30 -24.33
C PHE A 56 19.75 -43.32 -24.42
N TYR A 57 20.32 -42.15 -24.65
CA TYR A 57 21.75 -41.89 -24.50
C TYR A 57 22.00 -40.98 -23.29
N HIS A 58 23.19 -41.09 -22.70
CA HIS A 58 23.65 -40.20 -21.65
C HIS A 58 25.17 -40.00 -21.74
N CYS A 59 25.60 -38.75 -21.69
CA CYS A 59 27.00 -38.37 -21.63
C CYS A 59 27.43 -38.09 -20.20
N PHE A 60 28.40 -38.83 -19.68
CA PHE A 60 28.92 -38.59 -18.33
C PHE A 60 29.88 -37.39 -18.23
N GLY A 61 30.43 -36.93 -19.36
CA GLY A 61 31.23 -35.70 -19.42
C GLY A 61 30.41 -34.41 -19.33
N CYS A 62 29.49 -34.18 -20.28
CA CYS A 62 28.70 -32.93 -20.37
C CYS A 62 27.25 -33.02 -19.89
N GLY A 63 26.76 -34.19 -19.48
CA GLY A 63 25.39 -34.39 -19.01
C GLY A 63 24.32 -34.45 -20.12
N ALA A 64 24.70 -34.41 -21.41
CA ALA A 64 23.76 -34.53 -22.52
C ALA A 64 22.97 -35.86 -22.43
N HIS A 65 21.64 -35.78 -22.47
CA HIS A 65 20.74 -36.91 -22.31
C HIS A 65 19.52 -36.80 -23.22
N GLY A 66 19.13 -37.89 -23.87
CA GLY A 66 17.98 -37.89 -24.76
C GLY A 66 17.65 -39.23 -25.41
N ASP A 67 16.55 -39.24 -26.15
CA ASP A 67 16.09 -40.36 -26.97
C ASP A 67 16.43 -40.13 -28.47
N ALA A 68 15.92 -40.99 -29.35
CA ALA A 68 16.10 -40.88 -30.79
C ALA A 68 15.57 -39.58 -31.39
N ILE A 69 14.44 -39.07 -30.88
CA ILE A 69 13.85 -37.82 -31.36
C ILE A 69 14.72 -36.65 -30.91
N ARG A 70 15.12 -36.65 -29.64
CA ARG A 70 15.98 -35.63 -29.06
C ARG A 70 17.38 -35.61 -29.67
N TRP A 71 17.89 -36.75 -30.11
CA TRP A 71 19.09 -36.82 -30.93
C TRP A 71 18.94 -36.02 -32.23
N LEU A 72 17.85 -36.22 -32.97
CA LEU A 72 17.60 -35.49 -34.23
C LEU A 72 17.29 -34.00 -34.03
N THR A 73 16.71 -33.60 -32.89
CA THR A 73 16.49 -32.19 -32.58
C THR A 73 17.77 -31.52 -32.10
N ASP A 74 18.47 -32.10 -31.13
CA ASP A 74 19.56 -31.44 -30.41
C ASP A 74 20.88 -31.57 -31.18
N HIS A 75 21.16 -32.72 -31.79
CA HIS A 75 22.32 -32.93 -32.67
C HIS A 75 21.99 -32.60 -34.14
N GLY A 76 20.84 -33.07 -34.63
CA GLY A 76 20.43 -32.87 -36.03
C GLY A 76 19.87 -31.47 -36.34
N GLY A 77 19.41 -30.71 -35.34
CA GLY A 77 18.80 -29.39 -35.52
C GLY A 77 17.42 -29.41 -36.19
N LEU A 78 16.75 -30.56 -36.21
CA LEU A 78 15.42 -30.71 -36.81
C LEU A 78 14.34 -30.16 -35.87
N ASP A 79 13.27 -29.63 -36.45
CA ASP A 79 12.05 -29.34 -35.70
C ASP A 79 11.43 -30.67 -35.22
N PHE A 80 10.79 -30.67 -34.05
CA PHE A 80 10.25 -31.87 -33.42
C PHE A 80 9.39 -32.73 -34.36
N ILE A 81 8.50 -32.10 -35.14
CA ILE A 81 7.62 -32.84 -36.07
C ILE A 81 8.42 -33.45 -37.23
N ASP A 82 9.49 -32.78 -37.65
CA ASP A 82 10.34 -33.26 -38.74
C ASP A 82 11.26 -34.39 -38.29
N ALA A 83 11.80 -34.31 -37.06
CA ALA A 83 12.51 -35.41 -36.42
C ALA A 83 11.64 -36.66 -36.32
N VAL A 84 10.38 -36.51 -35.91
CA VAL A 84 9.44 -37.65 -35.86
C VAL A 84 9.13 -38.22 -37.24
N LYS A 85 8.97 -37.38 -38.28
CA LYS A 85 8.75 -37.84 -39.67
C LYS A 85 9.91 -38.65 -40.21
N GLU A 86 11.15 -38.22 -39.96
CA GLU A 86 12.34 -38.91 -40.44
C GLU A 86 12.50 -40.29 -39.79
N LEU A 87 12.23 -40.36 -38.48
CA LEU A 87 12.24 -41.63 -37.74
C LEU A 87 11.10 -42.55 -38.16
N ALA A 88 9.88 -42.00 -38.32
CA ALA A 88 8.72 -42.77 -38.80
C ALA A 88 8.96 -43.35 -40.20
N GLY A 89 9.51 -42.56 -41.13
CA GLY A 89 9.86 -43.03 -42.48
C GLY A 89 10.94 -44.12 -42.47
N THR A 90 11.95 -44.00 -41.59
CA THR A 90 13.00 -45.03 -41.43
C THR A 90 12.43 -46.31 -40.78
N ALA A 91 11.44 -46.17 -39.90
CA ALA A 91 10.76 -47.26 -39.20
C ALA A 91 9.61 -47.91 -40.01
N GLY A 92 9.35 -47.44 -41.24
CA GLY A 92 8.24 -47.91 -42.08
C GLY A 92 6.86 -47.62 -41.47
N LEU A 93 6.75 -46.57 -40.66
CA LEU A 93 5.50 -46.11 -40.04
C LEU A 93 4.92 -44.93 -40.82
N ASP A 94 3.64 -45.04 -41.18
CA ASP A 94 2.91 -43.92 -41.76
C ASP A 94 2.61 -42.87 -40.69
N MET A 95 2.84 -41.60 -41.03
CA MET A 95 2.44 -40.49 -40.16
C MET A 95 0.91 -40.44 -40.04
N PRO A 96 0.35 -40.17 -38.84
CA PRO A 96 -1.09 -40.02 -38.65
C PRO A 96 -1.72 -39.03 -39.64
N THR A 97 -2.94 -39.33 -40.09
CA THR A 97 -3.60 -38.66 -41.22
C THR A 97 -3.65 -37.14 -41.04
N ARG A 98 -3.10 -36.43 -42.03
CA ARG A 98 -2.93 -34.97 -42.05
C ARG A 98 -4.26 -34.25 -42.16
N SER A 99 -4.36 -33.05 -41.58
CA SER A 99 -5.48 -32.17 -41.92
C SER A 99 -5.43 -31.83 -43.42
N PRO A 100 -6.58 -31.58 -44.07
CA PRO A 100 -6.61 -31.12 -45.47
C PRO A 100 -5.74 -29.87 -45.71
N GLU A 101 -5.54 -29.03 -44.70
CA GLU A 101 -4.67 -27.85 -44.75
C GLU A 101 -3.18 -28.22 -44.73
N GLU A 102 -2.77 -29.20 -43.91
CA GLU A 102 -1.39 -29.68 -43.85
C GLU A 102 -0.99 -30.43 -45.13
N ALA A 103 -1.91 -31.16 -45.76
CA ALA A 103 -1.71 -31.77 -47.07
C ALA A 103 -1.52 -30.72 -48.17
N ARG A 104 -2.43 -29.72 -48.24
CA ARG A 104 -2.32 -28.57 -49.18
C ARG A 104 -1.02 -27.77 -48.98
N ARG A 105 -0.56 -27.61 -47.74
CA ARG A 105 0.69 -26.90 -47.43
C ARG A 105 1.92 -27.66 -47.92
N GLU A 106 1.89 -28.99 -47.87
CA GLU A 106 2.99 -29.82 -48.38
C GLU A 106 2.98 -29.89 -49.91
N GLU A 107 1.82 -30.04 -50.54
CA GLU A 107 1.67 -29.94 -52.00
C GLU A 107 2.21 -28.60 -52.52
N ARG A 108 1.81 -27.48 -51.90
CA ARG A 108 2.34 -26.15 -52.23
C ARG A 108 3.84 -26.02 -51.99
N ARG A 109 4.43 -26.76 -51.03
CA ARG A 109 5.88 -26.77 -50.80
C ARG A 109 6.63 -27.52 -51.89
N ILE A 110 6.07 -28.64 -52.37
CA ILE A 110 6.62 -29.41 -53.49
C ILE A 110 6.55 -28.55 -54.76
N GLU A 111 5.39 -27.95 -55.03
CA GLU A 111 5.18 -27.01 -56.13
C GLU A 111 6.14 -25.82 -56.06
N ALA A 112 6.32 -25.22 -54.89
CA ALA A 112 7.28 -24.14 -54.70
C ALA A 112 8.71 -24.55 -55.06
N GLY A 113 9.13 -25.76 -54.67
CA GLY A 113 10.46 -26.28 -54.96
C GLY A 113 10.73 -26.40 -56.47
N ASP A 114 9.76 -26.91 -57.23
CA ASP A 114 9.86 -27.03 -58.69
C ASP A 114 9.83 -25.65 -59.37
N VAL A 115 8.85 -24.81 -59.02
CA VAL A 115 8.66 -23.50 -59.64
C VAL A 115 9.85 -22.56 -59.35
N LEU A 116 10.24 -22.44 -58.09
CA LEU A 116 11.33 -21.54 -57.68
C LEU A 116 12.71 -22.07 -58.06
N GLY A 117 12.89 -23.40 -58.10
CA GLY A 117 14.12 -24.03 -58.59
C GLY A 117 14.35 -23.71 -60.08
N ARG A 118 13.34 -23.96 -60.92
CA ARG A 118 13.41 -23.63 -62.36
C ARG A 118 13.58 -22.14 -62.63
N ALA A 119 12.94 -21.29 -61.81
CA ALA A 119 13.15 -19.85 -61.88
C ALA A 119 14.60 -19.46 -61.50
N ALA A 120 15.19 -20.09 -60.49
CA ALA A 120 16.58 -19.86 -60.10
C ALA A 120 17.55 -20.20 -61.24
N ASP A 121 17.38 -21.37 -61.86
CA ASP A 121 18.20 -21.80 -63.00
C ASP A 121 18.10 -20.81 -64.16
N TRP A 122 16.88 -20.35 -64.46
CA TRP A 122 16.65 -19.36 -65.50
C TRP A 122 17.33 -18.02 -65.17
N TYR A 123 17.17 -17.49 -63.95
CA TYR A 123 17.84 -16.24 -63.55
C TYR A 123 19.38 -16.36 -63.56
N GLN A 124 19.94 -17.50 -63.18
CA GLN A 124 21.38 -17.75 -63.27
C GLN A 124 21.86 -17.79 -64.73
N MET A 125 21.10 -18.44 -65.62
CA MET A 125 21.38 -18.43 -67.06
C MET A 125 21.37 -17.00 -67.62
N GLN A 126 20.37 -16.19 -67.24
CA GLN A 126 20.29 -14.78 -67.64
C GLN A 126 21.47 -13.95 -67.13
N LEU A 127 21.97 -14.23 -65.92
CA LEU A 127 23.15 -13.55 -65.38
C LEU A 127 24.40 -13.86 -66.23
N ARG A 128 24.58 -15.11 -66.68
CA ARG A 128 25.70 -15.50 -67.56
C ARG A 128 25.64 -14.80 -68.92
N GLN A 129 24.43 -14.50 -69.41
CA GLN A 129 24.22 -13.82 -70.69
C GLN A 129 24.37 -12.29 -70.57
N SER A 130 24.19 -11.73 -69.38
CA SER A 130 24.22 -10.28 -69.14
C SER A 130 25.60 -9.82 -68.66
N ARG A 131 26.44 -9.34 -69.58
CA ARG A 131 27.78 -8.79 -69.25
C ARG A 131 27.73 -7.65 -68.24
N SER A 132 26.73 -6.77 -68.33
CA SER A 132 26.61 -5.60 -67.44
C SER A 132 26.20 -6.00 -66.02
N ALA A 133 25.25 -6.92 -65.87
CA ALA A 133 24.83 -7.41 -64.56
C ALA A 133 25.95 -8.22 -63.88
N TYR A 134 26.66 -9.05 -64.65
CA TYR A 134 27.82 -9.79 -64.14
C TYR A 134 28.96 -8.85 -63.73
N ALA A 135 29.29 -7.86 -64.56
CA ALA A 135 30.29 -6.84 -64.26
C ALA A 135 29.98 -6.06 -62.97
N GLN A 136 28.69 -5.82 -62.69
CA GLN A 136 28.27 -5.16 -61.45
C GLN A 136 28.51 -6.00 -60.19
N LEU A 137 28.41 -7.33 -60.27
CA LEU A 137 28.74 -8.22 -59.15
C LEU A 137 30.25 -8.33 -58.95
N THR A 138 31.01 -8.42 -60.04
CA THR A 138 32.48 -8.45 -59.97
C THR A 138 33.06 -7.11 -59.51
N ALA A 139 32.45 -5.98 -59.88
CA ALA A 139 32.83 -4.65 -59.38
C ALA A 139 32.61 -4.50 -57.87
N ARG A 140 31.70 -5.29 -57.28
CA ARG A 140 31.51 -5.43 -55.83
C ARG A 140 32.48 -6.44 -55.19
N GLY A 141 33.44 -6.96 -55.96
CA GLY A 141 34.43 -7.91 -55.46
C GLY A 141 33.92 -9.34 -55.30
N LEU A 142 32.72 -9.68 -55.80
CA LEU A 142 32.21 -11.06 -55.71
C LEU A 142 32.92 -11.98 -56.70
N THR A 143 33.44 -13.11 -56.20
CA THR A 143 34.08 -14.12 -57.03
C THR A 143 33.05 -14.97 -57.79
N ALA A 144 33.47 -15.60 -58.89
CA ALA A 144 32.62 -16.51 -59.65
C ALA A 144 32.12 -17.69 -58.78
N ASP A 145 32.95 -18.17 -57.85
CA ASP A 145 32.58 -19.23 -56.90
C ASP A 145 31.49 -18.75 -55.93
N THR A 146 31.64 -17.56 -55.35
CA THR A 146 30.63 -16.94 -54.48
C THR A 146 29.30 -16.75 -55.22
N ILE A 147 29.34 -16.24 -56.45
CA ILE A 147 28.16 -16.04 -57.30
C ILE A 147 27.42 -17.37 -57.53
N ALA A 148 28.15 -18.43 -57.84
CA ALA A 148 27.58 -19.77 -58.04
C ALA A 148 27.05 -20.37 -56.74
N ARG A 149 27.81 -20.30 -55.65
CA ARG A 149 27.47 -20.83 -54.33
C ARG A 149 26.19 -20.20 -53.78
N PHE A 150 26.03 -18.89 -53.91
CA PHE A 150 24.81 -18.18 -53.51
C PHE A 150 23.69 -18.21 -54.55
N GLY A 151 23.92 -18.83 -55.72
CA GLY A 151 22.92 -18.96 -56.77
C GLY A 151 22.42 -17.63 -57.32
N LEU A 152 23.28 -16.61 -57.35
CA LEU A 152 22.90 -15.27 -57.78
C LEU A 152 22.51 -15.27 -59.27
N GLY A 153 21.45 -14.53 -59.61
CA GLY A 153 20.91 -14.46 -60.96
C GLY A 153 20.63 -13.03 -61.42
N TYR A 154 20.05 -12.88 -62.60
CA TYR A 154 19.66 -11.59 -63.17
C TYR A 154 18.26 -11.66 -63.80
N ALA A 155 17.41 -10.70 -63.46
CA ALA A 155 16.09 -10.53 -64.06
C ALA A 155 16.13 -9.38 -65.08
N PRO A 156 16.13 -9.66 -66.41
CA PRO A 156 16.17 -8.62 -67.44
C PRO A 156 14.86 -7.81 -67.52
N GLY A 157 13.72 -8.42 -67.16
CA GLY A 157 12.47 -7.71 -66.88
C GLY A 157 11.41 -7.65 -67.97
N GLN A 158 11.51 -8.47 -69.03
CA GLN A 158 10.50 -8.56 -70.10
C GLN A 158 10.42 -9.94 -70.77
N GLN A 159 10.75 -11.04 -70.08
CA GLN A 159 10.82 -12.37 -70.72
C GLN A 159 10.53 -13.56 -69.79
N SER A 160 10.24 -13.37 -68.50
CA SER A 160 10.12 -14.52 -67.58
C SER A 160 8.86 -15.35 -67.84
N VAL A 161 7.77 -14.69 -68.27
CA VAL A 161 6.51 -15.32 -68.68
C VAL A 161 6.73 -16.08 -70.00
N GLY A 162 6.73 -17.41 -69.94
CA GLY A 162 6.96 -18.31 -71.08
C GLY A 162 8.38 -18.89 -71.17
N ALA A 163 9.43 -18.13 -70.86
CA ALA A 163 10.83 -18.60 -70.99
C ALA A 163 11.28 -19.57 -69.88
N ILE A 164 10.65 -19.51 -68.69
CA ILE A 164 10.90 -20.46 -67.60
C ILE A 164 10.22 -21.83 -67.91
N GLY A 165 9.24 -21.86 -68.83
CA GLY A 165 8.50 -23.06 -69.23
C GLY A 165 7.48 -23.53 -68.19
N LEU A 166 6.93 -22.60 -67.40
CA LEU A 166 5.91 -22.84 -66.37
C LEU A 166 4.66 -21.99 -66.65
N ALA A 167 3.50 -22.43 -66.13
CA ALA A 167 2.25 -21.70 -66.25
C ALA A 167 2.34 -20.32 -65.56
N PRO A 168 1.81 -19.24 -66.16
CA PRO A 168 1.86 -17.90 -65.56
C PRO A 168 1.25 -17.82 -64.16
N ASP A 169 0.15 -18.55 -63.91
CA ASP A 169 -0.53 -18.60 -62.61
C ASP A 169 0.38 -19.19 -61.51
N ALA A 170 1.19 -20.20 -61.84
CA ALA A 170 2.15 -20.80 -60.91
C ALA A 170 3.27 -19.81 -60.57
N LEU A 171 3.76 -19.05 -61.56
CA LEU A 171 4.75 -17.99 -61.34
C LEU A 171 4.17 -16.83 -60.50
N ALA A 172 2.90 -16.51 -60.69
CA ALA A 172 2.19 -15.48 -59.92
C ALA A 172 1.99 -15.92 -58.46
N GLY A 173 1.65 -17.18 -58.23
CA GLY A 173 1.45 -17.76 -56.89
C GLY A 173 2.66 -17.67 -55.95
N PHE A 174 3.87 -17.55 -56.50
CA PHE A 174 5.11 -17.34 -55.74
C PHE A 174 5.72 -15.94 -55.93
N GLY A 175 4.97 -15.01 -56.53
CA GLY A 175 5.34 -13.61 -56.64
C GLY A 175 6.52 -13.33 -57.57
N LEU A 176 6.72 -14.15 -58.59
CA LEU A 176 7.74 -13.90 -59.63
C LEU A 176 7.20 -12.95 -60.71
N VAL A 177 5.89 -12.99 -60.95
CA VAL A 177 5.15 -12.13 -61.87
C VAL A 177 3.97 -11.46 -61.14
N VAL A 178 3.46 -10.39 -61.73
CA VAL A 178 2.31 -9.62 -61.24
C VAL A 178 1.24 -9.67 -62.32
N GLU A 179 0.01 -10.00 -61.93
CA GLU A 179 -1.16 -9.95 -62.81
C GLU A 179 -1.52 -8.48 -63.13
N THR A 180 -1.84 -8.21 -64.39
CA THR A 180 -2.18 -6.90 -64.92
C THR A 180 -3.42 -7.03 -65.83
N PRO A 181 -4.16 -5.94 -66.11
CA PRO A 181 -5.31 -6.01 -67.02
C PRO A 181 -5.00 -6.60 -68.41
N ASP A 182 -3.76 -6.48 -68.87
CA ASP A 182 -3.29 -6.94 -70.18
C ASP A 182 -2.55 -8.31 -70.12
N GLY A 183 -2.64 -9.04 -69.00
CA GLY A 183 -1.99 -10.34 -68.78
C GLY A 183 -0.97 -10.32 -67.63
N TYR A 184 0.17 -10.99 -67.78
CA TYR A 184 1.18 -11.08 -66.71
C TYR A 184 2.43 -10.27 -67.00
N ARG A 185 3.00 -9.64 -65.97
CA ARG A 185 4.27 -8.89 -66.06
C ARG A 185 5.28 -9.35 -65.03
N ASP A 186 6.55 -9.43 -65.40
CA ASP A 186 7.67 -9.69 -64.47
C ASP A 186 7.65 -8.73 -63.26
N ARG A 187 7.71 -9.29 -62.04
CA ARG A 187 7.84 -8.49 -60.80
C ARG A 187 9.23 -7.87 -60.73
N PHE A 188 10.25 -8.68 -60.99
CA PHE A 188 11.65 -8.29 -60.97
C PHE A 188 12.09 -7.85 -62.36
N ARG A 189 12.59 -6.61 -62.47
CA ARG A 189 12.96 -6.01 -63.76
C ARG A 189 14.24 -5.23 -63.62
N GLY A 190 15.29 -5.60 -64.37
CA GLY A 190 16.63 -5.03 -64.22
C GLY A 190 17.16 -5.21 -62.80
N ARG A 191 17.14 -6.43 -62.25
CA ARG A 191 17.55 -6.70 -60.87
C ARG A 191 18.49 -7.89 -60.77
N ILE A 192 19.48 -7.81 -59.89
CA ILE A 192 20.22 -8.99 -59.42
C ILE A 192 19.29 -9.79 -58.52
N MET A 193 19.14 -11.05 -58.84
CA MET A 193 18.28 -12.00 -58.13
C MET A 193 19.09 -12.72 -57.08
N VAL A 194 18.60 -12.73 -55.85
CA VAL A 194 19.18 -13.41 -54.69
C VAL A 194 18.18 -14.47 -54.23
N PRO A 195 18.44 -15.78 -54.42
CA PRO A 195 17.53 -16.82 -53.97
C PRO A 195 17.47 -16.85 -52.44
N ILE A 196 16.28 -16.88 -51.88
CA ILE A 196 16.03 -16.96 -50.43
C ILE A 196 15.59 -18.39 -50.13
N ALA A 197 16.36 -19.08 -49.29
CA ALA A 197 16.08 -20.44 -48.90
C ALA A 197 15.48 -20.56 -47.50
N ASP A 198 14.70 -21.61 -47.26
CA ASP A 198 14.32 -22.03 -45.91
C ASP A 198 15.51 -22.63 -45.14
N ALA A 199 15.28 -23.04 -43.88
CA ALA A 199 16.31 -23.64 -43.04
C ALA A 199 16.87 -24.97 -43.58
N ARG A 200 16.22 -25.59 -44.59
CA ARG A 200 16.67 -26.82 -45.25
C ARG A 200 17.38 -26.55 -46.58
N GLY A 201 17.56 -25.29 -46.96
CA GLY A 201 18.19 -24.90 -48.21
C GLY A 201 17.28 -24.94 -49.44
N ARG A 202 15.97 -25.13 -49.26
CA ARG A 202 15.00 -25.08 -50.38
C ARG A 202 14.65 -23.64 -50.68
N ILE A 203 14.67 -23.24 -51.95
CA ILE A 203 14.30 -21.89 -52.36
C ILE A 203 12.81 -21.67 -52.09
N VAL A 204 12.49 -20.63 -51.32
CA VAL A 204 11.12 -20.26 -50.94
C VAL A 204 10.72 -18.86 -51.42
N ALA A 205 11.69 -18.03 -51.80
CA ALA A 205 11.47 -16.70 -52.34
C ALA A 205 12.71 -16.18 -53.09
N PHE A 206 12.60 -14.99 -53.66
CA PHE A 206 13.73 -14.24 -54.20
C PHE A 206 13.77 -12.81 -53.66
N GLY A 207 14.97 -12.32 -53.39
CA GLY A 207 15.29 -10.90 -53.27
C GLY A 207 15.78 -10.36 -54.61
N GLY A 208 15.51 -9.08 -54.88
CA GLY A 208 15.88 -8.40 -56.11
C GLY A 208 16.53 -7.05 -55.84
N ARG A 209 17.83 -6.91 -56.12
CA ARG A 209 18.57 -5.65 -56.02
C ARG A 209 18.56 -4.91 -57.35
N ALA A 210 18.19 -3.64 -57.34
CA ALA A 210 18.25 -2.76 -58.52
C ALA A 210 19.66 -2.74 -59.14
N THR A 211 19.74 -2.84 -60.48
CA THR A 211 21.02 -2.70 -61.19
C THR A 211 21.28 -1.30 -61.71
N ARG A 212 20.24 -0.47 -61.86
CA ARG A 212 20.32 0.90 -62.38
C ARG A 212 20.29 1.93 -61.24
N ASP A 213 21.08 2.99 -61.37
CA ASP A 213 21.04 4.11 -60.44
C ASP A 213 19.68 4.81 -60.50
N GLY A 214 19.13 5.17 -59.33
CA GLY A 214 17.81 5.79 -59.19
C GLY A 214 16.61 4.83 -59.28
N GLN A 215 16.82 3.53 -59.52
CA GLN A 215 15.72 2.56 -59.57
C GLN A 215 15.21 2.21 -58.16
N LEU A 216 14.02 2.72 -57.81
CA LEU A 216 13.35 2.47 -56.53
C LEU A 216 12.29 1.34 -56.63
N PRO A 217 12.10 0.54 -55.55
CA PRO A 217 12.93 0.46 -54.34
C PRO A 217 14.28 -0.21 -54.62
N LYS A 218 15.33 0.10 -53.83
CA LYS A 218 16.69 -0.46 -53.99
C LYS A 218 16.71 -2.00 -53.89
N TYR A 219 15.91 -2.53 -52.95
CA TYR A 219 15.67 -3.96 -52.76
C TYR A 219 14.17 -4.26 -52.75
N VAL A 220 13.79 -5.42 -53.30
CA VAL A 220 12.41 -5.93 -53.27
C VAL A 220 12.44 -7.45 -53.06
N ASN A 221 11.52 -7.98 -52.28
CA ASN A 221 11.35 -9.43 -52.09
C ASN A 221 10.11 -9.93 -52.84
N SER A 222 10.11 -11.19 -53.24
CA SER A 222 8.90 -11.85 -53.73
C SER A 222 7.94 -12.09 -52.57
N GLU A 223 6.65 -12.10 -52.89
CA GLU A 223 5.56 -12.37 -51.94
C GLU A 223 4.88 -13.66 -52.38
N GLY A 224 4.67 -14.62 -51.47
CA GLY A 224 4.10 -15.92 -51.83
C GLY A 224 3.75 -16.78 -50.62
N ALA A 225 2.91 -17.79 -50.82
CA ALA A 225 2.34 -18.61 -49.75
C ALA A 225 3.36 -19.42 -48.92
N THR A 226 4.57 -19.63 -49.44
CA THR A 226 5.65 -20.38 -48.80
C THR A 226 6.71 -19.50 -48.12
N PHE A 227 6.64 -18.17 -48.28
CA PHE A 227 7.60 -17.23 -47.72
C PHE A 227 6.98 -16.31 -46.67
N ALA A 228 7.43 -16.47 -45.42
CA ALA A 228 7.02 -15.63 -44.31
C ALA A 228 8.16 -14.68 -43.90
N LYS A 229 8.13 -13.45 -44.43
CA LYS A 229 9.15 -12.41 -44.19
C LYS A 229 9.53 -12.26 -42.70
N GLY A 230 8.53 -12.25 -41.82
CA GLY A 230 8.72 -12.07 -40.38
C GLY A 230 9.31 -13.27 -39.63
N SER A 231 9.53 -14.42 -40.27
CA SER A 231 10.13 -15.59 -39.61
C SER A 231 11.31 -16.18 -40.39
N THR A 232 11.49 -15.83 -41.65
CA THR A 232 12.63 -16.27 -42.46
C THR A 232 13.86 -15.43 -42.14
N LEU A 233 15.00 -16.10 -42.00
CA LEU A 233 16.34 -15.51 -41.94
C LEU A 233 17.12 -15.98 -43.16
N TYR A 234 17.72 -15.05 -43.89
CA TYR A 234 18.56 -15.41 -45.03
C TYR A 234 19.81 -16.14 -44.56
N ASN A 235 20.25 -17.10 -45.39
CA ASN A 235 21.44 -17.92 -45.19
C ASN A 235 21.41 -18.85 -43.96
N LEU A 236 20.29 -18.95 -43.22
CA LEU A 236 20.21 -19.76 -42.00
C LEU A 236 20.63 -21.23 -42.21
N HIS A 237 20.27 -21.84 -43.35
CA HIS A 237 20.62 -23.23 -43.68
C HIS A 237 22.13 -23.48 -43.79
N ARG A 238 22.92 -22.49 -44.24
CA ARG A 238 24.39 -22.58 -44.34
C ARG A 238 25.06 -22.08 -43.06
N ALA A 239 24.50 -21.03 -42.47
CA ALA A 239 25.04 -20.44 -41.26
C ALA A 239 24.87 -21.36 -40.05
N SER A 240 23.80 -22.17 -39.95
CA SER A 240 23.57 -22.99 -38.75
C SER A 240 24.67 -24.03 -38.47
N PRO A 241 25.13 -24.84 -39.45
CA PRO A 241 26.28 -25.72 -39.23
C PRO A 241 27.59 -24.98 -38.94
N ALA A 242 27.83 -23.85 -39.63
CA ALA A 242 29.01 -23.02 -39.43
C ALA A 242 29.04 -22.39 -38.03
N ALA A 243 27.89 -21.90 -37.56
CA ALA A 243 27.72 -21.25 -36.27
C ALA A 243 27.99 -22.19 -35.09
N ARG A 244 27.59 -23.47 -35.21
CA ARG A 244 27.91 -24.50 -34.20
C ARG A 244 29.41 -24.73 -34.10
N SER A 245 30.10 -24.76 -35.24
CA SER A 245 31.55 -24.94 -35.30
C SER A 245 32.30 -23.72 -34.76
N ALA A 246 31.85 -22.51 -35.12
CA ALA A 246 32.42 -21.25 -34.69
C ALA A 246 31.99 -20.81 -33.28
N ARG A 247 30.98 -21.48 -32.69
CA ARG A 247 30.30 -21.11 -31.43
C ARG A 247 29.79 -19.67 -31.40
N ARG A 248 29.43 -19.13 -32.56
CA ARG A 248 28.88 -17.78 -32.72
C ARG A 248 27.95 -17.73 -33.92
N LEU A 249 26.93 -16.88 -33.85
CA LEU A 249 26.08 -16.54 -34.99
C LEU A 249 26.08 -15.02 -35.14
N ILE A 250 26.27 -14.53 -36.35
CA ILE A 250 26.32 -13.11 -36.65
C ILE A 250 25.05 -12.73 -37.42
N VAL A 251 24.36 -11.69 -36.96
CA VAL A 251 23.19 -11.12 -37.62
C VAL A 251 23.59 -9.78 -38.23
N VAL A 252 23.53 -9.67 -39.55
CA VAL A 252 23.78 -8.42 -40.31
C VAL A 252 22.48 -7.91 -40.93
N GLU A 253 22.52 -6.73 -41.54
CA GLU A 253 21.32 -6.08 -42.08
C GLU A 253 20.81 -6.67 -43.40
N GLY A 254 21.71 -7.01 -44.32
CA GLY A 254 21.37 -7.32 -45.70
C GLY A 254 21.96 -8.61 -46.27
N TYR A 255 21.46 -8.99 -47.45
CA TYR A 255 21.93 -10.16 -48.20
C TYR A 255 23.41 -10.07 -48.56
N PHE A 256 23.83 -8.89 -49.03
CA PHE A 256 25.18 -8.70 -49.56
C PHE A 256 26.21 -8.67 -48.43
N ASP A 257 25.84 -8.21 -47.24
CA ASP A 257 26.66 -8.31 -46.03
C ASP A 257 26.95 -9.77 -45.69
N VAL A 258 25.92 -10.64 -45.71
CA VAL A 258 26.10 -12.07 -45.49
C VAL A 258 27.02 -12.69 -46.55
N ILE A 259 26.83 -12.34 -47.82
CA ILE A 259 27.64 -12.87 -48.92
C ILE A 259 29.09 -12.41 -48.81
N ALA A 260 29.32 -11.14 -48.44
CA ALA A 260 30.65 -10.57 -48.26
C ALA A 260 31.39 -11.21 -47.08
N LEU A 261 30.69 -11.41 -45.96
CA LEU A 261 31.22 -12.12 -44.79
C LEU A 261 31.59 -13.58 -45.13
N ASP A 262 30.73 -14.30 -45.85
CA ASP A 262 31.02 -15.68 -46.27
C ASP A 262 32.26 -15.74 -47.19
N GLN A 263 32.41 -14.75 -48.08
CA GLN A 263 33.55 -14.69 -49.00
C GLN A 263 34.90 -14.51 -48.28
N VAL A 264 34.91 -13.82 -47.13
CA VAL A 264 36.12 -13.71 -46.28
C VAL A 264 36.25 -14.85 -45.26
N GLY A 265 35.39 -15.88 -45.34
CA GLY A 265 35.46 -17.07 -44.49
C GLY A 265 34.65 -17.01 -43.20
N ILE A 266 33.69 -16.08 -43.10
CA ILE A 266 32.74 -15.95 -41.99
C ILE A 266 31.38 -16.46 -42.48
N SER A 267 31.21 -17.79 -42.51
CA SER A 267 30.03 -18.45 -43.07
C SER A 267 28.83 -18.50 -42.10
N GLU A 268 29.04 -18.12 -40.84
CA GLU A 268 28.07 -18.11 -39.75
C GLU A 268 27.20 -16.82 -39.69
N ALA A 269 27.04 -16.13 -40.81
CA ALA A 269 26.26 -14.89 -40.92
C ALA A 269 24.83 -15.14 -41.47
N VAL A 270 23.85 -14.45 -40.89
CA VAL A 270 22.44 -14.42 -41.32
C VAL A 270 21.92 -12.98 -41.42
N ALA A 271 20.87 -12.77 -42.19
CA ALA A 271 20.20 -11.47 -42.29
C ALA A 271 18.67 -11.59 -42.13
N PRO A 272 17.99 -10.61 -41.50
CA PRO A 272 16.55 -10.54 -41.46
C PRO A 272 15.97 -10.13 -42.82
N MET A 273 14.76 -10.61 -43.14
CA MET A 273 14.13 -10.36 -44.45
C MET A 273 13.37 -9.05 -44.56
N GLY A 274 13.58 -8.13 -43.62
CA GLY A 274 12.97 -6.81 -43.54
C GLY A 274 13.90 -5.79 -42.88
N THR A 275 13.40 -4.58 -42.66
CA THR A 275 14.18 -3.45 -42.12
C THR A 275 14.53 -3.57 -40.64
N ALA A 276 13.89 -4.47 -39.90
CA ALA A 276 14.22 -4.73 -38.50
C ALA A 276 13.97 -6.20 -38.17
N ILE A 277 14.81 -6.78 -37.31
CA ILE A 277 14.68 -8.17 -36.86
C ILE A 277 13.42 -8.38 -36.01
N THR A 278 12.62 -9.40 -36.29
CA THR A 278 11.38 -9.69 -35.54
C THR A 278 11.62 -10.56 -34.30
N VAL A 279 10.60 -10.68 -33.45
CA VAL A 279 10.63 -11.58 -32.28
C VAL A 279 10.81 -13.03 -32.72
N GLU A 280 10.08 -13.48 -33.75
CA GLU A 280 10.16 -14.85 -34.28
C GLU A 280 11.53 -15.14 -34.91
N GLN A 281 12.18 -14.13 -35.49
CA GLN A 281 13.55 -14.26 -35.99
C GLN A 281 14.58 -14.33 -34.85
N LEU A 282 14.42 -13.52 -33.80
CA LEU A 282 15.25 -13.59 -32.60
C LEU A 282 15.17 -14.96 -31.93
N GLU A 283 13.96 -15.52 -31.80
CA GLU A 283 13.78 -16.89 -31.28
C GLU A 283 14.53 -17.93 -32.12
N ARG A 284 14.50 -17.80 -33.46
CA ARG A 284 15.23 -18.71 -34.36
C ARG A 284 16.73 -18.57 -34.23
N VAL A 285 17.23 -17.35 -34.12
CA VAL A 285 18.64 -17.07 -33.87
C VAL A 285 19.11 -17.73 -32.57
N TRP A 286 18.34 -17.62 -31.48
CA TRP A 286 18.66 -18.24 -30.20
C TRP A 286 18.61 -19.77 -30.18
N ARG A 287 17.90 -20.39 -31.13
CA ARG A 287 17.96 -21.86 -31.31
C ARG A 287 19.28 -22.32 -31.94
N VAL A 288 20.03 -21.41 -32.56
CA VAL A 288 21.30 -21.72 -33.22
C VAL A 288 22.50 -21.33 -32.35
N SER A 289 22.43 -20.21 -31.64
CA SER A 289 23.48 -19.73 -30.74
C SER A 289 22.88 -19.15 -29.45
N GLU A 290 23.46 -19.47 -28.30
CA GLU A 290 23.06 -18.93 -26.99
C GLU A 290 23.35 -17.43 -26.86
N ALA A 291 24.36 -16.93 -27.58
CA ALA A 291 24.81 -15.53 -27.55
C ALA A 291 25.11 -15.01 -28.96
N PRO A 292 24.10 -14.81 -29.81
CA PRO A 292 24.25 -14.16 -31.12
C PRO A 292 24.80 -12.72 -31.01
N ILE A 293 25.49 -12.28 -32.06
CA ILE A 293 26.00 -10.91 -32.21
C ILE A 293 25.25 -10.24 -33.35
N ILE A 294 24.60 -9.10 -33.07
CA ILE A 294 24.00 -8.24 -34.09
C ILE A 294 25.07 -7.23 -34.52
N LEU A 295 25.51 -7.32 -35.78
CA LEU A 295 26.47 -6.41 -36.41
C LEU A 295 25.70 -5.37 -37.21
N MET A 296 25.80 -4.12 -36.77
CA MET A 296 25.08 -2.97 -37.34
C MET A 296 26.03 -2.03 -38.08
N ASP A 297 25.49 -1.30 -39.04
CA ASP A 297 26.18 -0.21 -39.72
C ASP A 297 26.63 0.86 -38.70
N GLY A 298 27.74 1.52 -38.98
CA GLY A 298 28.35 2.51 -38.07
C GLY A 298 27.59 3.83 -37.96
N ASP A 299 26.49 4.01 -38.69
CA ASP A 299 25.76 5.26 -38.73
C ASP A 299 24.72 5.43 -37.61
N GLU A 300 24.13 6.63 -37.50
CA GLU A 300 23.10 6.93 -36.49
C GLU A 300 21.84 6.05 -36.65
N ALA A 301 21.55 5.60 -37.87
CA ALA A 301 20.41 4.74 -38.14
C ALA A 301 20.64 3.32 -37.61
N GLY A 302 21.85 2.78 -37.78
CA GLY A 302 22.34 1.52 -37.24
C GLY A 302 22.32 1.50 -35.72
N GLN A 303 22.79 2.58 -35.07
CA GLN A 303 22.73 2.71 -33.61
C GLN A 303 21.27 2.71 -33.08
N LYS A 304 20.36 3.46 -33.73
CA LYS A 304 18.93 3.45 -33.37
C LYS A 304 18.28 2.09 -33.64
N ALA A 305 18.72 1.37 -34.66
CA ALA A 305 18.24 0.03 -34.95
C ALA A 305 18.74 -1.00 -33.93
N ALA A 306 19.98 -0.87 -33.44
CA ALA A 306 20.53 -1.69 -32.36
C ALA A 306 19.69 -1.58 -31.07
N ILE A 307 19.38 -0.36 -30.63
CA ILE A 307 18.56 -0.12 -29.43
C ILE A 307 17.16 -0.72 -29.60
N ARG A 308 16.53 -0.54 -30.77
CA ARG A 308 15.20 -1.13 -31.05
C ARG A 308 15.22 -2.65 -31.06
N ALA A 309 16.29 -3.27 -31.58
CA ALA A 309 16.48 -4.71 -31.54
C ALA A 309 16.71 -5.21 -30.11
N ALA A 310 17.49 -4.48 -29.31
CA ALA A 310 17.73 -4.74 -27.90
C ALA A 310 16.44 -4.72 -27.07
N GLU A 311 15.62 -3.67 -27.22
CA GLU A 311 14.33 -3.56 -26.51
C GLU A 311 13.36 -4.67 -26.92
N ARG A 312 13.33 -5.02 -28.21
CA ARG A 312 12.49 -6.12 -28.74
C ARG A 312 12.93 -7.50 -28.22
N ALA A 313 14.20 -7.66 -27.90
CA ALA A 313 14.76 -8.91 -27.39
C ALA A 313 14.42 -9.17 -25.91
N LEU A 314 14.18 -8.13 -25.11
CA LEU A 314 13.98 -8.22 -23.65
C LEU A 314 12.99 -9.31 -23.20
N PRO A 315 11.79 -9.47 -23.82
CA PRO A 315 10.83 -10.49 -23.38
C PRO A 315 11.32 -11.92 -23.56
N LEU A 316 12.32 -12.14 -24.42
CA LEU A 316 12.86 -13.46 -24.76
C LEU A 316 14.17 -13.79 -24.04
N VAL A 317 14.79 -12.80 -23.39
CA VAL A 317 16.04 -12.96 -22.62
C VAL A 317 15.77 -13.83 -21.39
N ALA A 318 16.62 -14.83 -21.20
CA ALA A 318 16.52 -15.84 -20.16
C ALA A 318 17.90 -16.49 -19.95
N PRO A 319 18.08 -17.39 -18.97
CA PRO A 319 19.34 -18.13 -18.82
C PRO A 319 19.70 -18.88 -20.12
N GLY A 320 20.92 -18.68 -20.61
CA GLY A 320 21.38 -19.25 -21.89
C GLY A 320 20.88 -18.51 -23.15
N ARG A 321 20.25 -17.34 -23.01
CA ARG A 321 19.81 -16.48 -24.13
C ARG A 321 20.36 -15.06 -23.97
N GLY A 322 21.65 -14.91 -24.23
CA GLY A 322 22.34 -13.62 -24.28
C GLY A 322 22.25 -12.96 -25.65
N LEU A 323 22.54 -11.67 -25.74
CA LEU A 323 22.60 -10.93 -27.00
C LEU A 323 23.69 -9.87 -26.90
N SER A 324 24.50 -9.72 -27.96
CA SER A 324 25.54 -8.69 -28.04
C SER A 324 25.43 -7.90 -29.35
N PHE A 325 25.99 -6.71 -29.35
CA PHE A 325 25.90 -5.76 -30.47
C PHE A 325 27.29 -5.28 -30.84
N ALA A 326 27.62 -5.33 -32.12
CA ALA A 326 28.82 -4.74 -32.66
C ALA A 326 28.44 -3.63 -33.65
N SER A 327 29.16 -2.52 -33.61
CA SER A 327 28.98 -1.39 -34.52
C SER A 327 30.23 -1.21 -35.34
N LEU A 328 30.06 -1.03 -36.65
CA LEU A 328 31.15 -0.71 -37.55
C LEU A 328 31.61 0.75 -37.37
N PRO A 329 32.79 1.11 -37.90
CA PRO A 329 33.20 2.51 -38.00
C PRO A 329 32.23 3.35 -38.83
N ASP A 330 32.11 4.64 -38.51
CA ASP A 330 31.20 5.58 -39.19
C ASP A 330 31.35 5.52 -40.72
N GLY A 331 30.22 5.31 -41.40
CA GLY A 331 30.15 5.31 -42.87
C GLY A 331 30.59 4.03 -43.56
N SER A 332 30.85 2.94 -42.83
CA SER A 332 31.14 1.60 -43.39
C SER A 332 29.98 0.63 -43.14
N ASP A 333 29.69 -0.21 -44.13
CA ASP A 333 28.85 -1.40 -44.00
C ASP A 333 29.72 -2.69 -43.93
N PRO A 334 29.15 -3.86 -43.58
CA PRO A 334 29.93 -5.10 -43.49
C PRO A 334 30.56 -5.53 -44.82
N ASP A 335 29.93 -5.23 -45.96
CA ASP A 335 30.46 -5.50 -47.31
C ASP A 335 31.75 -4.69 -47.55
N ASP A 336 31.71 -3.38 -47.30
CA ASP A 336 32.84 -2.48 -47.45
C ASP A 336 34.01 -2.82 -46.51
N LEU A 337 33.74 -3.16 -45.26
CA LEU A 337 34.79 -3.56 -44.31
C LEU A 337 35.38 -4.94 -44.66
N ALA A 338 34.54 -5.91 -45.05
CA ALA A 338 35.03 -7.22 -45.48
C ALA A 338 35.91 -7.11 -46.73
N ARG A 339 35.58 -6.21 -47.66
CA ARG A 339 36.39 -5.97 -48.87
C ARG A 339 37.70 -5.25 -48.61
N SER A 340 37.70 -4.23 -47.75
CA SER A 340 38.88 -3.39 -47.50
C SER A 340 39.84 -3.99 -46.47
N GLY A 341 39.31 -4.60 -45.40
CA GLY A 341 40.07 -5.10 -44.25
C GLY A 341 40.05 -6.62 -44.07
N GLY A 342 39.24 -7.36 -44.84
CA GLY A 342 39.19 -8.82 -44.79
C GLY A 342 38.64 -9.36 -43.46
N ARG A 343 38.91 -10.66 -43.22
CA ARG A 343 38.41 -11.37 -42.04
C ARG A 343 38.89 -10.77 -40.71
N GLU A 344 40.16 -10.39 -40.64
CA GLU A 344 40.76 -9.87 -39.40
C GLU A 344 40.09 -8.57 -38.94
N ALA A 345 39.74 -7.67 -39.86
CA ALA A 345 39.05 -6.43 -39.53
C ALA A 345 37.65 -6.69 -38.96
N ILE A 346 36.91 -7.65 -39.53
CA ILE A 346 35.59 -8.04 -39.01
C ILE A 346 35.73 -8.70 -37.63
N ASP A 347 36.67 -9.64 -37.46
CA ASP A 347 36.87 -10.31 -36.18
C ASP A 347 37.28 -9.33 -35.07
N ALA A 348 38.03 -8.26 -35.40
CA ALA A 348 38.34 -7.19 -34.46
C ALA A 348 37.08 -6.43 -34.00
N VAL A 349 36.18 -6.09 -34.93
CA VAL A 349 34.89 -5.44 -34.60
C VAL A 349 34.01 -6.36 -33.75
N LEU A 350 33.91 -7.64 -34.11
CA LEU A 350 33.11 -8.61 -33.36
C LEU A 350 33.67 -8.87 -31.95
N SER A 351 34.99 -8.80 -31.78
CA SER A 351 35.63 -8.94 -30.47
C SER A 351 35.34 -7.76 -29.53
N ALA A 352 34.99 -6.60 -30.08
CA ALA A 352 34.57 -5.41 -29.34
C ALA A 352 33.04 -5.33 -29.14
N ALA A 353 32.30 -6.43 -29.40
CA ALA A 353 30.86 -6.44 -29.24
C ALA A 353 30.43 -6.12 -27.79
N VAL A 354 29.44 -5.25 -27.67
CA VAL A 354 28.88 -4.78 -26.41
C VAL A 354 27.69 -5.65 -26.01
N PRO A 355 27.69 -6.24 -24.80
CA PRO A 355 26.54 -6.99 -24.29
C PRO A 355 25.26 -6.15 -24.22
N LEU A 356 24.10 -6.80 -24.33
CA LEU A 356 22.77 -6.17 -24.24
C LEU A 356 22.62 -5.29 -22.99
N VAL A 357 23.11 -5.75 -21.84
CA VAL A 357 23.04 -5.03 -20.56
C VAL A 357 23.80 -3.69 -20.61
N ASP A 358 24.94 -3.67 -21.28
CA ASP A 358 25.80 -2.49 -21.41
C ASP A 358 25.25 -1.51 -22.45
N LEU A 359 24.74 -2.02 -23.56
CA LEU A 359 24.14 -1.19 -24.61
C LEU A 359 22.96 -0.37 -24.07
N LEU A 360 22.02 -1.03 -23.37
CA LEU A 360 20.84 -0.37 -22.80
C LEU A 360 21.20 0.59 -21.66
N TRP A 361 22.20 0.25 -20.85
CA TRP A 361 22.75 1.14 -19.83
C TRP A 361 23.28 2.45 -20.44
N ASN A 362 24.16 2.33 -21.43
CA ASN A 362 24.75 3.48 -22.12
C ASN A 362 23.68 4.34 -22.82
N ALA A 363 22.69 3.69 -23.45
CA ALA A 363 21.58 4.38 -24.09
C ALA A 363 20.70 5.15 -23.10
N ALA A 364 20.46 4.61 -21.90
CA ALA A 364 19.68 5.28 -20.85
C ALA A 364 20.41 6.51 -20.29
N LEU A 365 21.73 6.41 -20.10
CA LEU A 365 22.56 7.55 -19.67
C LEU A 365 22.61 8.66 -20.71
N ALA A 366 22.80 8.31 -21.99
CA ALA A 366 22.89 9.29 -23.08
C ALA A 366 21.59 10.08 -23.29
N GLN A 367 20.43 9.50 -22.95
CA GLN A 367 19.12 10.12 -23.11
C GLN A 367 18.63 10.91 -21.89
N GLY A 368 19.26 10.74 -20.73
CA GLY A 368 18.85 11.37 -19.48
C GLY A 368 19.75 12.53 -19.05
N ASN A 369 19.19 13.48 -18.29
CA ASN A 369 19.99 14.55 -17.69
C ASN A 369 20.53 14.12 -16.31
N ALA A 370 21.77 13.65 -16.26
CA ALA A 370 22.41 13.26 -14.99
C ALA A 370 22.71 14.42 -14.02
N ALA A 371 22.57 15.68 -14.45
CA ALA A 371 22.94 16.85 -13.65
C ALA A 371 21.91 17.21 -12.56
N THR A 372 20.65 16.77 -12.69
CA THR A 372 19.58 17.10 -11.73
C THR A 372 19.03 15.85 -11.02
N PRO A 373 18.48 15.97 -9.80
CA PRO A 373 17.79 14.87 -9.13
C PRO A 373 16.66 14.26 -9.95
N GLU A 374 15.86 15.08 -10.63
CA GLU A 374 14.74 14.64 -11.48
C GLU A 374 15.25 13.86 -12.69
N GLY A 375 16.34 14.30 -13.31
CA GLY A 375 16.92 13.60 -14.45
C GLY A 375 17.60 12.29 -14.05
N LYS A 376 18.25 12.22 -12.87
CA LYS A 376 18.72 10.96 -12.28
C LYS A 376 17.57 9.99 -12.01
N ALA A 377 16.46 10.48 -11.45
CA ALA A 377 15.26 9.67 -11.24
C ALA A 377 14.67 9.16 -12.56
N GLY A 378 14.65 9.98 -13.61
CA GLY A 378 14.20 9.60 -14.95
C GLY A 378 15.06 8.50 -15.58
N ILE A 379 16.39 8.56 -15.42
CA ILE A 379 17.31 7.51 -15.87
C ILE A 379 16.98 6.17 -15.19
N TRP A 380 16.82 6.19 -13.85
CA TRP A 380 16.47 4.99 -13.10
C TRP A 380 15.10 4.43 -13.49
N GLN A 381 14.09 5.29 -13.64
CA GLN A 381 12.75 4.90 -14.05
C GLN A 381 12.77 4.16 -15.39
N ARG A 382 13.55 4.66 -16.36
CA ARG A 382 13.71 4.01 -17.66
C ARG A 382 14.36 2.63 -17.54
N LEU A 383 15.47 2.51 -16.80
CA LEU A 383 16.16 1.24 -16.60
C LEU A 383 15.24 0.22 -15.91
N ALA A 384 14.48 0.65 -14.92
CA ALA A 384 13.49 -0.19 -14.25
C ALA A 384 12.37 -0.66 -15.21
N GLN A 385 11.90 0.20 -16.11
CA GLN A 385 10.93 -0.16 -17.15
C GLN A 385 11.50 -1.17 -18.16
N LEU A 386 12.75 -0.99 -18.60
CA LEU A 386 13.43 -1.94 -19.48
C LEU A 386 13.56 -3.31 -18.80
N ALA A 387 13.99 -3.35 -17.54
CA ALA A 387 14.08 -4.60 -16.78
C ALA A 387 12.71 -5.27 -16.62
N ALA A 388 11.64 -4.51 -16.39
CA ALA A 388 10.28 -5.03 -16.29
C ALA A 388 9.80 -5.73 -17.59
N GLY A 389 10.37 -5.37 -18.74
CA GLY A 389 10.10 -6.02 -20.02
C GLY A 389 10.67 -7.44 -20.14
N ILE A 390 11.53 -7.88 -19.22
CA ILE A 390 12.10 -9.25 -19.19
C ILE A 390 11.09 -10.20 -18.53
N ALA A 391 10.74 -11.28 -19.26
CA ALA A 391 9.76 -12.25 -18.83
C ALA A 391 10.27 -13.19 -17.74
N ASP A 392 11.53 -13.64 -17.84
CA ASP A 392 12.16 -14.52 -16.85
C ASP A 392 12.46 -13.75 -15.55
N ALA A 393 11.91 -14.23 -14.43
CA ALA A 393 11.92 -13.50 -13.16
C ALA A 393 13.32 -13.34 -12.55
N GLU A 394 14.14 -14.38 -12.61
CA GLU A 394 15.51 -14.36 -12.09
C GLU A 394 16.40 -13.49 -12.97
N THR A 395 16.35 -13.66 -14.29
CA THR A 395 17.11 -12.81 -15.22
C THR A 395 16.75 -11.33 -15.07
N ARG A 396 15.45 -11.02 -14.92
CA ARG A 396 15.00 -9.66 -14.60
C ARG A 396 15.63 -9.11 -13.33
N ALA A 397 15.65 -9.91 -12.25
CA ALA A 397 16.23 -9.50 -10.98
C ALA A 397 17.74 -9.21 -11.11
N GLN A 398 18.47 -10.04 -11.86
CA GLN A 398 19.90 -9.82 -12.12
C GLN A 398 20.17 -8.55 -12.92
N TYR A 399 19.40 -8.28 -13.99
CA TYR A 399 19.50 -7.03 -14.75
C TYR A 399 19.21 -5.80 -13.88
N GLN A 400 18.15 -5.87 -13.06
CA GLN A 400 17.80 -4.77 -12.16
C GLN A 400 18.88 -4.54 -11.09
N ALA A 401 19.47 -5.60 -10.54
CA ALA A 401 20.54 -5.53 -9.56
C ALA A 401 21.83 -4.95 -10.16
N ASP A 402 22.23 -5.39 -11.34
CA ASP A 402 23.42 -4.89 -12.05
C ASP A 402 23.28 -3.40 -12.38
N TRP A 403 22.17 -3.00 -13.01
CA TRP A 403 21.92 -1.58 -13.28
C TRP A 403 21.78 -0.74 -12.01
N ARG A 404 21.24 -1.30 -10.93
CA ARG A 404 21.20 -0.58 -9.64
C ARG A 404 22.59 -0.34 -9.10
N ALA A 405 23.45 -1.35 -9.11
CA ALA A 405 24.82 -1.23 -8.65
C ALA A 405 25.59 -0.18 -9.45
N ARG A 406 25.45 -0.20 -10.79
CA ARG A 406 26.04 0.82 -11.68
C ARG A 406 25.47 2.22 -11.43
N PHE A 407 24.17 2.34 -11.18
CA PHE A 407 23.51 3.60 -10.87
C PHE A 407 24.02 4.19 -9.56
N ASP A 408 24.11 3.38 -8.51
CA ASP A 408 24.64 3.81 -7.22
C ASP A 408 26.15 4.13 -7.31
N GLN A 409 26.91 3.50 -8.22
CA GLN A 409 28.32 3.85 -8.47
C GLN A 409 28.47 5.16 -9.26
N ALA A 410 27.66 5.37 -10.30
CA ALA A 410 27.69 6.56 -11.14
C ALA A 410 27.10 7.80 -10.43
N PHE A 411 26.11 7.57 -9.57
CA PHE A 411 25.41 8.59 -8.79
C PHE A 411 25.39 8.17 -7.32
N PRO A 412 26.56 8.20 -6.65
CA PRO A 412 26.62 7.84 -5.25
C PRO A 412 25.59 8.68 -4.49
N PRO A 413 24.72 8.05 -3.68
CA PRO A 413 23.88 8.83 -2.78
C PRO A 413 24.81 9.75 -1.98
N PRO A 414 24.38 10.99 -1.67
CA PRO A 414 25.18 11.88 -0.84
C PRO A 414 25.63 11.09 0.39
N PRO A 415 26.91 11.21 0.77
CA PRO A 415 27.48 10.34 1.78
C PRO A 415 26.62 10.44 3.06
N PRO A 416 26.46 9.35 3.83
CA PRO A 416 25.50 9.27 4.94
C PRO A 416 25.61 10.37 6.01
N TRP A 417 26.69 11.14 5.99
CA TRP A 417 26.95 12.26 6.87
C TRP A 417 26.38 13.61 6.37
N ALA A 418 25.82 13.67 5.16
CA ALA A 418 25.11 14.83 4.61
C ALA A 418 23.59 14.80 4.91
N ARG A 419 23.07 13.70 5.48
CA ARG A 419 21.65 13.55 5.85
C ARG A 419 21.32 13.95 7.29
N ASP A 420 22.32 14.03 8.16
CA ASP A 420 22.13 14.28 9.59
C ASP A 420 22.47 15.71 9.95
N PHE A 421 21.49 16.61 9.84
CA PHE A 421 21.53 17.86 10.57
C PHE A 421 20.27 18.12 11.41
N ASP A 422 19.09 17.55 11.08
CA ASP A 422 17.83 17.98 11.71
C ASP A 422 16.87 16.87 12.18
N THR A 423 17.20 15.57 12.10
CA THR A 423 16.25 14.51 12.49
C THR A 423 16.88 13.41 13.33
N LEU A 424 17.04 13.67 14.63
CA LEU A 424 17.06 12.63 15.67
C LEU A 424 16.04 13.05 16.75
N PRO A 425 15.23 12.11 17.27
CA PRO A 425 14.19 12.41 18.25
C PRO A 425 14.78 12.97 19.55
N THR A 426 14.08 13.94 20.11
CA THR A 426 14.35 14.57 21.40
C THR A 426 14.04 13.62 22.56
N GLY A 427 15.01 13.31 23.42
CA GLY A 427 14.73 12.57 24.66
C GLY A 427 15.95 12.20 25.51
N ARG A 428 16.04 12.86 26.69
CA ARG A 428 16.98 12.71 27.83
C ARG A 428 18.47 12.90 27.50
N LEU A 429 19.02 14.02 27.98
CA LEU A 429 20.46 14.17 28.25
C LEU A 429 20.89 13.11 29.28
N GLU A 430 21.22 11.92 28.82
CA GLU A 430 21.95 10.96 29.64
C GLU A 430 23.38 11.45 29.76
N ALA A 431 23.89 11.56 30.99
CA ALA A 431 25.27 11.94 31.18
C ALA A 431 26.15 10.75 30.77
N LEU A 432 27.17 10.98 29.93
CA LEU A 432 28.12 9.93 29.54
C LEU A 432 28.76 9.26 30.78
N SER A 433 28.94 10.01 31.87
CA SER A 433 29.46 9.52 33.15
C SER A 433 28.56 8.52 33.86
N GLU A 434 27.25 8.51 33.56
CA GLU A 434 26.28 7.58 34.16
C GLU A 434 26.23 6.23 33.41
N GLN A 435 26.89 6.13 32.25
CA GLN A 435 26.90 4.93 31.43
C GLN A 435 27.98 3.92 31.88
N PRO A 436 27.81 2.62 31.64
CA PRO A 436 28.85 1.62 31.90
C PRO A 436 30.15 1.91 31.12
N GLU A 437 31.30 1.58 31.69
CA GLU A 437 32.63 1.84 31.08
C GLU A 437 32.75 1.35 29.61
N PRO A 438 32.26 0.14 29.24
CA PRO A 438 32.32 -0.32 27.85
C PRO A 438 31.51 0.57 26.89
N VAL A 439 30.39 1.13 27.34
CA VAL A 439 29.53 2.03 26.55
C VAL A 439 30.26 3.36 26.36
N GLN A 440 30.84 3.91 27.42
CA GLN A 440 31.63 5.14 27.34
C GLN A 440 32.82 5.01 26.37
N ALA A 441 33.56 3.90 26.43
CA ALA A 441 34.71 3.64 25.58
C ALA A 441 34.32 3.57 24.08
N ARG A 442 33.21 2.90 23.76
CA ARG A 442 32.67 2.83 22.39
C ARG A 442 32.26 4.20 21.87
N LEU A 443 31.47 4.94 22.65
CA LEU A 443 30.97 6.26 22.25
C LEU A 443 32.10 7.27 22.00
N LYS A 444 33.12 7.29 22.87
CA LYS A 444 34.32 8.12 22.66
C LYS A 444 35.07 7.75 21.39
N ARG A 445 35.25 6.45 21.11
CA ARG A 445 35.90 5.98 19.87
C ARG A 445 35.11 6.36 18.62
N ILE A 446 33.79 6.15 18.64
CA ILE A 446 32.89 6.55 17.55
C ILE A 446 33.00 8.05 17.28
N ALA A 447 32.97 8.87 18.33
CA ALA A 447 33.11 10.31 18.22
C ALA A 447 34.48 10.72 17.67
N GLN A 448 35.56 10.05 18.09
CA GLN A 448 36.90 10.32 17.58
C GLN A 448 37.02 9.95 16.09
N GLU A 449 36.59 8.76 15.68
CA GLU A 449 36.59 8.36 14.27
C GLU A 449 35.71 9.27 13.41
N TRP A 450 34.55 9.69 13.93
CA TRP A 450 33.70 10.67 13.25
C TRP A 450 34.45 11.98 13.02
N PHE A 451 35.12 12.50 14.04
CA PHE A 451 35.85 13.76 13.97
C PHE A 451 37.00 13.66 12.96
N ASP A 452 37.81 12.61 13.04
CA ASP A 452 38.95 12.39 12.16
C ASP A 452 38.53 12.28 10.69
N LYS A 453 37.48 11.52 10.39
CA LYS A 453 36.94 11.40 9.02
C LYS A 453 36.32 12.69 8.52
N ARG A 454 35.60 13.43 9.38
CA ARG A 454 35.00 14.71 8.99
C ARG A 454 36.04 15.74 8.63
N LEU A 455 37.16 15.71 9.33
CA LEU A 455 38.29 16.58 9.09
C LEU A 455 39.01 16.21 7.79
N GLU A 456 39.22 14.91 7.52
CA GLU A 456 39.84 14.41 6.27
C GLU A 456 39.10 14.89 5.01
N TYR A 457 37.76 14.93 5.04
CA TYR A 457 36.92 15.33 3.90
C TYR A 457 36.36 16.75 4.04
N LEU A 458 36.89 17.57 4.95
CA LEU A 458 36.36 18.91 5.19
C LEU A 458 36.66 19.82 4.00
N GLU A 459 35.63 20.47 3.45
CA GLU A 459 35.85 21.54 2.47
C GLU A 459 36.57 22.72 3.15
N PRO A 460 37.64 23.27 2.55
CA PRO A 460 38.41 24.37 3.13
C PRO A 460 37.63 25.69 3.02
N SER A 461 36.60 25.86 3.84
CA SER A 461 35.78 27.06 3.93
C SER A 461 35.51 27.43 5.38
N LYS A 462 35.43 28.75 5.65
CA LYS A 462 35.08 29.28 6.97
C LYS A 462 33.78 28.67 7.51
N ALA A 463 32.75 28.56 6.68
CA ALA A 463 31.46 28.01 7.08
C ALA A 463 31.56 26.53 7.48
N ALA A 464 32.30 25.72 6.73
CA ALA A 464 32.47 24.30 7.02
C ALA A 464 33.28 24.07 8.32
N ILE A 465 34.39 24.81 8.49
CA ILE A 465 35.23 24.73 9.69
C ILE A 465 34.45 25.15 10.93
N LEU A 466 33.76 26.29 10.91
CA LEU A 466 33.01 26.76 12.09
C LEU A 466 31.84 25.84 12.45
N ARG A 467 31.19 25.23 11.44
CA ARG A 467 30.16 24.20 11.69
C ARG A 467 30.75 22.95 12.34
N LEU A 468 31.88 22.45 11.84
CA LEU A 468 32.55 21.30 12.43
C LEU A 468 33.02 21.62 13.86
N ALA A 469 33.59 22.80 14.08
CA ALA A 469 34.01 23.31 15.38
C ALA A 469 32.85 23.34 16.39
N PHE A 470 31.68 23.89 15.99
CA PHE A 470 30.48 23.88 16.82
C PHE A 470 30.03 22.46 17.18
N VAL A 471 29.93 21.56 16.20
CA VAL A 471 29.45 20.18 16.42
C VAL A 471 30.44 19.34 17.23
N ALA A 472 31.74 19.53 17.03
CA ALA A 472 32.79 18.92 17.84
C ALA A 472 32.79 19.47 19.27
N GLY A 473 32.53 20.76 19.45
CA GLY A 473 32.30 21.40 20.74
C GLY A 473 31.12 20.79 21.51
N ARG A 474 30.00 20.52 20.84
CA ARG A 474 28.86 19.81 21.47
C ARG A 474 29.26 18.43 22.00
N ARG A 475 30.05 17.68 21.22
CA ARG A 475 30.57 16.36 21.62
C ARG A 475 31.59 16.46 22.76
N ALA A 476 32.42 17.50 22.77
CA ALA A 476 33.32 17.78 23.88
C ALA A 476 32.54 18.13 25.17
N GLY A 477 31.50 18.94 25.07
CA GLY A 477 30.59 19.25 26.19
C GLY A 477 29.85 18.03 26.74
N ALA A 478 29.63 16.99 25.92
CA ALA A 478 29.09 15.69 26.34
C ALA A 478 30.17 14.71 26.86
N GLY A 479 31.46 15.10 26.88
CA GLY A 479 32.57 14.25 27.31
C GLY A 479 33.01 13.19 26.28
N LEU A 480 32.51 13.25 25.05
CA LEU A 480 32.83 12.30 23.97
C LEU A 480 34.17 12.59 23.30
N LEU A 481 34.58 13.86 23.27
CA LEU A 481 35.85 14.32 22.71
C LEU A 481 36.61 15.16 23.75
N ALA A 482 37.95 15.14 23.68
CA ALA A 482 38.76 16.06 24.47
C ALA A 482 38.79 17.44 23.80
N GLU A 483 38.25 18.46 24.46
CA GLU A 483 38.16 19.83 23.91
C GLU A 483 39.52 20.35 23.44
N ALA A 484 40.58 20.14 24.22
CA ALA A 484 41.94 20.55 23.87
C ALA A 484 42.44 19.89 22.57
N ALA A 485 42.19 18.59 22.39
CA ALA A 485 42.59 17.86 21.19
C ALA A 485 41.82 18.32 19.94
N VAL A 486 40.53 18.63 20.10
CA VAL A 486 39.69 19.18 19.01
C VAL A 486 40.20 20.56 18.59
N LYS A 487 40.51 21.45 19.53
CA LYS A 487 41.09 22.78 19.26
C LYS A 487 42.41 22.67 18.52
N ASP A 488 43.36 21.91 19.07
CA ASP A 488 44.69 21.73 18.49
C ASP A 488 44.65 21.19 17.06
N ARG A 489 43.66 20.35 16.76
CA ARG A 489 43.49 19.76 15.44
C ARG A 489 42.82 20.71 14.45
N LEU A 490 41.75 21.41 14.86
CA LEU A 490 41.06 22.39 14.01
C LEU A 490 41.91 23.63 13.74
N TRP A 491 42.73 24.10 14.68
CA TRP A 491 43.64 25.22 14.44
C TRP A 491 44.67 24.92 13.36
N ARG A 492 45.18 23.69 13.32
CA ARG A 492 46.13 23.28 12.27
C ARG A 492 45.50 23.35 10.88
N ASP A 493 44.29 22.83 10.73
CA ASP A 493 43.63 22.77 9.42
C ASP A 493 42.93 24.09 9.05
N ALA A 494 42.59 24.94 10.03
CA ALA A 494 42.06 26.28 9.82
C ALA A 494 43.14 27.30 9.39
N GLY A 495 44.41 27.07 9.75
CA GLY A 495 45.53 27.93 9.38
C GLY A 495 45.76 28.04 7.86
N ASP A 496 45.24 27.08 7.10
CA ASP A 496 45.35 27.01 5.64
C ASP A 496 44.14 27.63 4.91
N VAL A 497 43.15 28.18 5.62
CA VAL A 497 41.90 28.70 5.04
C VAL A 497 41.75 30.20 5.28
N ASP A 498 41.65 30.95 4.18
CA ASP A 498 41.60 32.41 4.21
C ASP A 498 40.35 32.93 4.97
N GLY A 499 40.56 33.86 5.90
CA GLY A 499 39.52 34.48 6.71
C GLY A 499 39.02 33.71 7.94
N VAL A 500 39.66 32.60 8.34
CA VAL A 500 39.34 31.87 9.59
C VAL A 500 40.39 32.18 10.66
N GLU A 501 39.98 32.83 11.76
CA GLU A 501 40.86 33.06 12.91
C GLU A 501 40.66 31.96 13.97
N ASN A 502 41.72 31.60 14.70
CA ASN A 502 41.62 30.65 15.83
C ASN A 502 40.57 31.07 16.87
N ALA A 503 40.37 32.38 17.07
CA ALA A 503 39.35 32.93 17.95
C ALA A 503 37.92 32.61 17.49
N ASP A 504 37.67 32.53 16.18
CA ASP A 504 36.36 32.15 15.65
C ASP A 504 36.09 30.66 15.88
N VAL A 505 37.11 29.81 15.73
CA VAL A 505 37.05 28.36 16.02
C VAL A 505 36.78 28.12 17.50
N ASP A 506 37.50 28.81 18.38
CA ASP A 506 37.33 28.72 19.83
C ASP A 506 35.93 29.15 20.28
N ARG A 507 35.40 30.23 19.70
CA ARG A 507 34.03 30.70 19.97
C ARG A 507 33.02 29.64 19.56
N ALA A 508 33.16 29.07 18.37
CA ALA A 508 32.26 28.03 17.87
C ALA A 508 32.29 26.77 18.75
N ILE A 509 33.48 26.30 19.16
CA ILE A 509 33.62 25.17 20.09
C ILE A 509 32.95 25.51 21.43
N GLY A 510 33.23 26.68 22.00
CA GLY A 510 32.65 27.12 23.28
C GLY A 510 31.12 27.22 23.26
N ASP A 511 30.54 27.70 22.16
CA ASP A 511 29.09 27.72 21.98
C ASP A 511 28.49 26.32 21.81
N GLY A 512 29.24 25.40 21.22
CA GLY A 512 28.90 23.98 21.16
C GLY A 512 28.90 23.33 22.55
N VAL A 513 29.93 23.56 23.37
CA VAL A 513 30.06 23.00 24.72
C VAL A 513 28.87 23.39 25.62
N LYS A 514 28.35 24.62 25.47
CA LYS A 514 27.14 25.09 26.19
C LYS A 514 25.86 24.37 25.77
N LYS A 515 25.87 23.64 24.66
CA LYS A 515 24.75 22.85 24.13
C LYS A 515 25.19 21.39 23.90
N PRO A 516 25.44 20.62 24.98
CA PRO A 516 26.01 19.28 24.88
C PRO A 516 25.27 18.39 23.88
N TRP A 517 26.02 17.48 23.26
CA TRP A 517 25.45 16.46 22.38
C TRP A 517 24.56 15.50 23.16
N ASP A 518 23.38 15.19 22.61
CA ASP A 518 22.49 14.19 23.18
C ASP A 518 22.96 12.80 22.75
N ILE A 519 23.43 12.00 23.71
CA ILE A 519 23.97 10.66 23.46
C ILE A 519 22.88 9.58 23.40
N GLY A 520 21.65 9.87 23.80
CA GLY A 520 20.55 8.89 23.85
C GLY A 520 20.33 8.17 22.50
N PRO A 521 20.21 8.89 21.38
CA PRO A 521 20.08 8.26 20.06
C PRO A 521 21.27 7.38 19.68
N ASP A 522 22.50 7.75 20.06
CA ASP A 522 23.70 6.94 19.76
C ASP A 522 23.70 5.64 20.57
N ILE A 523 23.22 5.67 21.81
CA ILE A 523 23.05 4.48 22.67
C ILE A 523 22.01 3.53 22.06
N VAL A 524 20.81 4.03 21.72
CA VAL A 524 19.76 3.22 21.08
C VAL A 524 20.28 2.58 19.79
N MET A 525 21.03 3.33 18.99
CA MET A 525 21.57 2.81 17.73
C MET A 525 22.65 1.75 17.96
N MET A 526 23.49 1.89 19.01
CA MET A 526 24.47 0.88 19.39
C MET A 526 23.81 -0.41 19.91
N ASP A 527 22.77 -0.29 20.74
CA ASP A 527 22.02 -1.44 21.25
C ASP A 527 21.28 -2.17 20.12
N CYS A 528 20.73 -1.41 19.17
CA CYS A 528 20.09 -1.98 17.98
C CYS A 528 21.09 -2.70 17.06
N ALA A 529 22.33 -2.23 16.98
CA ALA A 529 23.34 -2.79 16.07
C ALA A 529 23.69 -4.25 16.37
N VAL A 530 23.52 -4.70 17.62
CA VAL A 530 23.80 -6.08 18.02
C VAL A 530 22.56 -6.99 17.94
N LEU A 531 21.39 -6.46 17.59
CA LEU A 531 20.18 -7.26 17.45
C LEU A 531 20.21 -8.18 16.22
N PRO A 532 19.54 -9.35 16.26
CA PRO A 532 19.52 -10.29 15.15
C PRO A 532 19.04 -9.66 13.82
N MET A 533 19.60 -10.14 12.69
CA MET A 533 19.17 -9.77 11.34
C MET A 533 17.99 -10.64 10.88
N THR A 534 16.86 -10.46 11.55
CA THR A 534 15.59 -11.16 11.25
C THR A 534 14.43 -10.18 11.28
N ASP A 535 13.26 -10.57 10.76
CA ASP A 535 12.05 -9.73 10.88
C ASP A 535 11.66 -9.52 12.36
N PHE A 536 11.97 -10.48 13.23
CA PHE A 536 11.82 -10.31 14.68
C PHE A 536 12.77 -9.24 15.22
N GLY A 537 14.04 -9.28 14.81
CA GLY A 537 15.02 -8.25 15.20
C GLY A 537 14.74 -6.87 14.61
N ILE A 538 14.10 -6.76 13.45
CA ILE A 538 13.56 -5.47 12.95
C ILE A 538 12.42 -5.00 13.85
N GLY A 539 11.56 -5.91 14.30
CA GLY A 539 10.54 -5.64 15.31
C GLY A 539 11.13 -5.08 16.61
N GLU A 540 12.17 -5.72 17.16
CA GLU A 540 12.86 -5.24 18.36
C GLU A 540 13.45 -3.83 18.18
N ARG A 541 14.06 -3.55 17.01
CA ARG A 541 14.55 -2.20 16.66
C ARG A 541 13.43 -1.16 16.61
N LEU A 542 12.27 -1.54 16.06
CA LEU A 542 11.10 -0.66 16.02
C LEU A 542 10.64 -0.32 17.44
N ILE A 543 10.61 -1.30 18.34
CA ILE A 543 10.23 -1.07 19.74
C ILE A 543 11.25 -0.17 20.44
N ALA A 544 12.55 -0.40 20.25
CA ALA A 544 13.58 0.43 20.88
C ALA A 544 13.49 1.91 20.45
N ARG A 545 13.14 2.18 19.19
CA ARG A 545 13.10 3.55 18.62
C ARG A 545 11.74 4.23 18.76
N TYR A 546 10.67 3.49 18.54
CA TYR A 546 9.31 4.02 18.38
C TYR A 546 8.29 3.34 19.30
N GLY A 547 8.72 2.43 20.18
CA GLY A 547 7.84 1.66 21.05
C GLY A 547 7.01 2.52 22.00
N GLU A 548 7.44 3.73 22.32
CA GLU A 548 6.65 4.68 23.11
C GLU A 548 5.67 5.54 22.29
N GLN A 549 5.75 5.51 20.97
CA GLN A 549 4.91 6.33 20.09
C GLN A 549 3.66 5.59 19.61
N PHE A 550 3.64 4.27 19.72
CA PHE A 550 2.56 3.43 19.20
C PHE A 550 2.00 2.49 20.27
N ARG A 551 0.69 2.25 20.22
CA ARG A 551 -0.01 1.20 20.98
C ARG A 551 -0.96 0.47 20.06
N PHE A 552 -1.29 -0.76 20.42
CA PHE A 552 -2.31 -1.54 19.72
C PHE A 552 -3.36 -2.02 20.73
N THR A 553 -4.61 -2.06 20.31
CA THR A 553 -5.67 -2.75 21.06
C THR A 553 -6.58 -3.47 20.10
N THR A 554 -7.06 -4.66 20.49
CA THR A 554 -7.96 -5.47 19.66
C THR A 554 -9.28 -4.74 19.35
N ALA A 555 -9.70 -3.82 20.23
CA ALA A 555 -10.93 -3.06 20.10
C ALA A 555 -10.82 -1.83 19.18
N LYS A 556 -9.70 -1.10 19.15
CA LYS A 556 -9.55 0.14 18.35
C LYS A 556 -8.51 0.01 17.23
N GLY A 557 -7.67 -1.03 17.23
CA GLY A 557 -6.53 -1.21 16.34
C GLY A 557 -5.31 -0.41 16.80
N TRP A 558 -4.54 0.16 15.87
CA TRP A 558 -3.36 0.97 16.19
C TRP A 558 -3.72 2.38 16.66
N LEU A 559 -2.98 2.85 17.66
CA LEU A 559 -3.00 4.20 18.19
C LEU A 559 -1.60 4.80 18.12
N GLY A 560 -1.52 6.09 17.81
CA GLY A 560 -0.29 6.89 17.82
C GLY A 560 -0.36 7.99 18.86
N TRP A 561 0.75 8.27 19.52
CA TRP A 561 0.89 9.39 20.45
C TRP A 561 1.06 10.71 19.70
N ASP A 562 0.17 11.68 19.89
CA ASP A 562 0.19 12.99 19.23
C ASP A 562 0.70 14.13 20.12
N GLU A 563 1.52 13.79 21.13
CA GLU A 563 2.00 14.68 22.21
C GLU A 563 0.99 15.01 23.30
N ARG A 564 -0.30 14.76 23.06
CA ARG A 564 -1.39 15.10 23.99
C ARG A 564 -2.24 13.89 24.37
N ARG A 565 -2.35 12.90 23.47
CA ARG A 565 -3.17 11.71 23.65
C ARG A 565 -2.74 10.55 22.75
N TRP A 566 -3.36 9.41 22.99
CA TRP A 566 -3.36 8.25 22.10
C TRP A 566 -4.48 8.36 21.07
N ARG A 567 -4.16 8.87 19.90
CA ARG A 567 -5.08 9.01 18.77
C ARG A 567 -5.20 7.70 18.01
N VAL A 568 -6.43 7.25 17.72
CA VAL A 568 -6.66 6.12 16.82
C VAL A 568 -6.17 6.50 15.42
N LEU A 569 -5.30 5.69 14.84
CA LEU A 569 -4.75 5.94 13.51
C LEU A 569 -5.71 5.45 12.43
N ASP A 570 -5.65 6.10 11.26
CA ASP A 570 -6.46 5.70 10.10
C ASP A 570 -5.99 4.34 9.57
N GLN A 571 -6.91 3.38 9.50
CA GLN A 571 -6.59 1.99 9.20
C GLN A 571 -7.82 1.19 8.78
N GLU A 572 -7.58 0.22 7.91
CA GLU A 572 -8.57 -0.78 7.52
C GLU A 572 -8.29 -2.10 8.26
N LYS A 573 -9.35 -2.86 8.58
CA LYS A 573 -9.25 -4.11 9.37
C LYS A 573 -8.29 -5.13 8.76
N ASP A 574 -8.28 -5.22 7.43
CA ASP A 574 -7.48 -6.18 6.66
C ASP A 574 -6.52 -5.47 5.67
N GLY A 575 -6.31 -4.17 5.87
CA GLY A 575 -5.46 -3.33 5.03
C GLY A 575 -4.01 -3.25 5.51
N PRO A 576 -3.16 -2.43 4.84
CA PRO A 576 -1.82 -2.15 5.32
C PRO A 576 -1.86 -1.46 6.70
N PRO A 577 -0.78 -1.56 7.50
CA PRO A 577 -0.70 -0.82 8.76
C PRO A 577 -0.81 0.71 8.52
N PRO A 578 -1.16 1.50 9.55
CA PRO A 578 -1.26 2.96 9.39
C PRO A 578 0.00 3.60 8.81
N ALA A 579 -0.15 4.70 8.07
CA ALA A 579 0.95 5.36 7.38
C ALA A 579 2.08 5.80 8.32
N GLU A 580 1.74 6.29 9.52
CA GLU A 580 2.70 6.70 10.54
C GLU A 580 3.54 5.51 11.04
N LEU A 581 2.91 4.35 11.24
CA LEU A 581 3.62 3.13 11.64
C LEU A 581 4.47 2.58 10.49
N GLN A 582 3.96 2.62 9.25
CA GLN A 582 4.75 2.25 8.07
C GLN A 582 6.02 3.09 7.94
N LYS A 583 5.89 4.41 8.11
CA LYS A 583 7.03 5.33 8.11
C LYS A 583 8.03 4.95 9.19
N ALA A 584 7.59 4.74 10.43
CA ALA A 584 8.47 4.33 11.54
C ALA A 584 9.20 3.00 11.26
N ILE A 585 8.54 2.04 10.62
CA ILE A 585 9.16 0.77 10.21
C ILE A 585 10.21 1.01 9.13
N PHE A 586 9.92 1.79 8.10
CA PHE A 586 10.91 2.09 7.06
C PHE A 586 12.09 2.90 7.58
N ASP A 587 11.85 3.86 8.45
CA ASP A 587 12.91 4.61 9.12
C ASP A 587 13.78 3.65 9.96
N THR A 588 13.17 2.74 10.72
CA THR A 588 13.88 1.67 11.45
C THR A 588 14.74 0.81 10.53
N ILE A 589 14.22 0.39 9.38
CA ILE A 589 14.96 -0.44 8.40
C ILE A 589 16.13 0.34 7.80
N ARG A 590 15.93 1.62 7.48
CA ARG A 590 16.96 2.52 6.93
C ARG A 590 18.02 2.91 7.94
N ASP A 591 17.69 2.87 9.22
CA ASP A 591 18.64 3.13 10.28
C ASP A 591 19.53 1.92 10.56
N MET A 592 19.23 0.73 10.05
CA MET A 592 20.14 -0.42 10.13
C MET A 592 21.47 -0.16 9.40
N GLN A 593 21.44 0.67 8.36
CA GLN A 593 22.65 1.15 7.68
C GLN A 593 23.43 2.14 8.56
N ALA A 594 22.74 2.89 9.42
CA ALA A 594 23.36 3.75 10.42
C ALA A 594 23.94 2.95 11.60
N GLU A 595 23.25 1.91 12.05
CA GLU A 595 23.75 0.91 13.01
C GLU A 595 25.04 0.25 12.50
N ALA A 596 25.06 -0.18 11.22
CA ALA A 596 26.25 -0.72 10.60
C ALA A 596 27.43 0.26 10.58
N ARG A 597 27.17 1.57 10.40
CA ARG A 597 28.22 2.61 10.47
C ARG A 597 28.80 2.72 11.87
N ILE A 598 27.95 2.79 12.89
CA ILE A 598 28.38 2.85 14.29
C ILE A 598 29.16 1.58 14.67
N MET A 599 28.70 0.41 14.24
CA MET A 599 29.42 -0.84 14.46
C MET A 599 30.83 -0.79 13.87
N ARG A 600 30.96 -0.29 12.63
CA ARG A 600 32.27 -0.13 11.98
C ARG A 600 33.15 0.88 12.69
N GLN A 601 32.59 1.98 13.19
CA GLN A 601 33.31 3.05 13.91
C GLN A 601 33.73 2.66 15.33
N ALA A 602 32.99 1.76 15.97
CA ALA A 602 33.41 1.14 17.22
C ALA A 602 34.57 0.15 17.01
N GLY A 603 34.80 -0.28 15.76
CA GLY A 603 35.89 -1.14 15.35
C GLY A 603 35.65 -2.62 15.64
N VAL A 604 36.57 -3.45 15.11
CA VAL A 604 36.55 -4.91 15.29
C VAL A 604 36.95 -5.26 16.72
N TYR A 605 36.24 -6.20 17.34
CA TYR A 605 36.61 -6.73 18.65
C TYR A 605 37.97 -7.43 18.60
N GLN A 606 38.89 -6.99 19.46
CA GLN A 606 40.23 -7.56 19.62
C GLN A 606 40.61 -7.50 21.10
N ALA A 607 40.87 -8.65 21.74
CA ALA A 607 41.00 -8.72 23.20
C ALA A 607 42.06 -7.77 23.80
N GLU A 608 43.15 -7.51 23.09
CA GLU A 608 44.26 -6.67 23.57
C GLU A 608 44.20 -5.22 23.06
N GLU A 609 43.78 -5.00 21.80
CA GLU A 609 43.79 -3.66 21.16
C GLU A 609 42.43 -2.94 21.21
N ASN A 610 41.32 -3.69 21.15
CA ASN A 610 39.96 -3.16 21.16
C ASN A 610 38.98 -4.11 21.87
N PRO A 611 39.08 -4.25 23.21
CA PRO A 611 38.23 -5.16 23.97
C PRO A 611 36.75 -4.76 23.98
N HIS A 612 36.40 -3.57 23.49
CA HIS A 612 35.02 -3.09 23.43
C HIS A 612 34.49 -2.95 21.99
N GLY A 613 35.25 -3.38 20.98
CA GLY A 613 34.77 -3.44 19.60
C GLY A 613 33.52 -4.30 19.47
N ILE A 614 32.67 -3.96 18.50
CA ILE A 614 31.41 -4.68 18.24
C ILE A 614 31.31 -5.23 16.82
N ASP A 615 32.21 -4.84 15.91
CA ASP A 615 32.30 -5.46 14.59
C ASP A 615 33.11 -6.76 14.66
N GLN A 616 32.85 -7.66 13.72
CA GLN A 616 33.45 -9.00 13.68
C GLN A 616 33.64 -9.48 12.23
N TYR A 617 34.67 -10.27 12.00
CA TYR A 617 34.85 -10.95 10.71
C TYR A 617 34.00 -12.22 10.66
N ILE A 618 33.03 -12.24 9.75
CA ILE A 618 32.13 -13.37 9.54
C ILE A 618 32.59 -14.15 8.28
N PRO A 619 32.75 -15.48 8.38
CA PRO A 619 33.12 -16.29 7.22
C PRO A 619 31.97 -16.33 6.20
N LYS A 620 32.28 -16.06 4.93
CA LYS A 620 31.37 -16.15 3.79
C LYS A 620 32.04 -16.91 2.64
N GLY A 621 31.84 -18.23 2.63
CA GLY A 621 32.54 -19.12 1.71
C GLY A 621 34.05 -19.16 2.03
N LYS A 622 34.89 -18.76 1.08
CA LYS A 622 36.35 -18.69 1.26
C LYS A 622 36.86 -17.33 1.77
N ASN A 623 35.99 -16.33 1.86
CA ASN A 623 36.35 -14.96 2.25
C ASN A 623 35.77 -14.61 3.62
N PHE A 624 36.28 -13.55 4.23
CA PHE A 624 35.70 -12.93 5.43
C PHE A 624 35.05 -11.60 5.07
N VAL A 625 33.89 -11.33 5.67
CA VAL A 625 33.16 -10.07 5.51
C VAL A 625 32.85 -9.54 6.90
N LEU A 626 32.93 -8.22 7.08
CA LEU A 626 32.58 -7.60 8.36
C LEU A 626 31.08 -7.74 8.64
N LEU A 627 30.72 -7.97 9.90
CA LEU A 627 29.34 -8.04 10.36
C LEU A 627 28.58 -6.76 10.02
N SER A 628 29.21 -5.60 10.15
CA SER A 628 28.66 -4.31 9.73
C SER A 628 28.27 -4.27 8.25
N THR A 629 29.05 -4.93 7.37
CA THR A 629 28.75 -5.01 5.93
C THR A 629 27.54 -5.90 5.66
N ILE A 630 27.40 -6.98 6.43
CA ILE A 630 26.24 -7.88 6.36
C ILE A 630 24.98 -7.15 6.84
N LEU A 631 25.06 -6.43 7.98
CA LEU A 631 23.96 -5.65 8.54
C LEU A 631 23.46 -4.58 7.57
N ALA A 632 24.38 -3.80 6.97
CA ALA A 632 24.02 -2.81 5.97
C ALA A 632 23.37 -3.43 4.73
N GLY A 633 23.84 -4.62 4.31
CA GLY A 633 23.25 -5.38 3.21
C GLY A 633 21.83 -5.86 3.54
N TYR A 634 21.63 -6.38 4.75
CA TYR A 634 20.33 -6.85 5.23
C TYR A 634 19.30 -5.73 5.35
N GLY A 635 19.70 -4.54 5.84
CA GLY A 635 18.84 -3.35 5.87
C GLY A 635 18.32 -2.98 4.47
N ARG A 636 19.21 -2.88 3.48
CA ARG A 636 18.82 -2.59 2.08
C ARG A 636 17.90 -3.65 1.48
N GLN A 637 18.18 -4.93 1.73
CA GLN A 637 17.35 -6.03 1.26
C GLN A 637 15.95 -6.03 1.91
N SER A 638 15.83 -5.43 3.09
CA SER A 638 14.58 -5.38 3.86
C SER A 638 13.67 -4.20 3.49
N GLU A 639 14.12 -3.25 2.67
CA GLU A 639 13.33 -2.13 2.13
C GLU A 639 12.32 -2.58 1.06
N GLN A 640 11.40 -3.47 1.42
CA GLN A 640 10.38 -4.03 0.54
C GLN A 640 8.98 -3.58 0.94
N ALA A 641 8.09 -3.38 -0.04
CA ALA A 641 6.72 -2.89 0.20
C ALA A 641 5.88 -3.80 1.13
N GLY A 642 6.15 -5.12 1.15
CA GLY A 642 5.45 -6.07 2.03
C GLY A 642 6.01 -6.15 3.46
N LYS A 643 7.20 -5.55 3.72
CA LYS A 643 7.88 -5.65 5.02
C LYS A 643 7.09 -4.99 6.16
N PRO A 644 6.53 -3.77 6.00
CA PRO A 644 5.79 -3.10 7.07
C PRO A 644 4.67 -3.95 7.69
N SER A 645 3.88 -4.65 6.87
CA SER A 645 2.79 -5.49 7.37
C SER A 645 3.27 -6.64 8.25
N SER A 646 4.43 -7.22 7.93
CA SER A 646 5.01 -8.33 8.69
C SER A 646 5.57 -7.84 10.04
N ILE A 647 6.29 -6.72 10.02
CA ILE A 647 6.86 -6.11 11.22
C ILE A 647 5.77 -5.60 12.15
N ALA A 648 4.72 -4.95 11.61
CA ALA A 648 3.58 -4.50 12.40
C ALA A 648 2.91 -5.66 13.14
N LYS A 649 2.69 -6.81 12.48
CA LYS A 649 2.11 -8.02 13.13
C LYS A 649 2.98 -8.56 14.26
N LEU A 650 4.30 -8.50 14.12
CA LEU A 650 5.21 -8.87 15.21
C LEU A 650 5.14 -7.85 16.35
N ALA A 651 5.19 -6.58 16.02
CA ALA A 651 5.15 -5.46 16.96
C ALA A 651 3.87 -5.41 17.82
N GLN A 652 2.74 -5.88 17.29
CA GLN A 652 1.49 -6.01 18.04
C GLN A 652 1.69 -6.73 19.36
N LYS A 653 2.51 -7.80 19.41
CA LYS A 653 2.71 -8.58 20.63
C LYS A 653 3.33 -7.78 21.78
N TRP A 654 4.20 -6.81 21.47
CA TRP A 654 4.85 -5.97 22.47
C TRP A 654 4.06 -4.69 22.77
N LEU A 655 3.30 -4.19 21.80
CA LEU A 655 2.60 -2.89 21.89
C LEU A 655 1.11 -3.03 22.26
N THR A 656 0.63 -4.26 22.45
CA THR A 656 -0.78 -4.49 22.83
C THR A 656 -1.02 -4.00 24.25
N VAL A 657 -2.03 -3.15 24.40
CA VAL A 657 -2.58 -2.71 25.68
C VAL A 657 -4.08 -3.01 25.71
N ALA A 658 -4.54 -3.50 26.86
CA ALA A 658 -5.94 -3.80 27.11
C ALA A 658 -6.79 -2.53 26.92
N ILE A 659 -7.99 -2.65 26.35
CA ILE A 659 -8.81 -1.47 26.05
C ILE A 659 -9.25 -0.76 27.34
N GLU A 660 -9.38 -1.51 28.42
CA GLU A 660 -9.76 -1.07 29.77
C GLU A 660 -8.69 -0.20 30.45
N ALA A 661 -7.44 -0.25 29.95
CA ALA A 661 -6.38 0.61 30.45
C ALA A 661 -6.45 2.03 29.87
N PHE A 662 -7.18 2.24 28.76
CA PHE A 662 -7.35 3.56 28.15
C PHE A 662 -8.49 4.33 28.82
N ASP A 663 -8.29 5.64 28.98
CA ASP A 663 -9.27 6.56 29.58
C ASP A 663 -9.77 6.10 30.97
N CYS A 664 -8.88 5.50 31.77
CA CYS A 664 -9.24 4.80 33.01
C CYS A 664 -9.60 5.72 34.19
N ASP A 665 -9.13 6.97 34.19
CA ASP A 665 -9.50 7.98 35.18
C ASP A 665 -10.81 8.66 34.74
N PRO A 666 -11.94 8.38 35.41
CA PRO A 666 -13.23 8.95 35.03
C PRO A 666 -13.31 10.45 35.31
N LEU A 667 -12.48 11.00 36.20
CA LEU A 667 -12.51 12.41 36.56
C LEU A 667 -11.52 13.25 35.74
N ALA A 668 -10.48 12.64 35.17
CA ALA A 668 -9.51 13.36 34.35
C ALA A 668 -10.13 13.97 33.09
N ILE A 669 -9.85 15.23 32.78
CA ILE A 669 -10.26 15.90 31.53
C ILE A 669 -9.01 16.33 30.78
N ASN A 670 -8.73 15.68 29.65
CA ASN A 670 -7.55 15.98 28.83
C ASN A 670 -7.82 17.19 27.91
N LEU A 671 -6.95 18.20 27.94
CA LEU A 671 -7.10 19.51 27.28
C LEU A 671 -5.91 19.82 26.35
N LEU A 672 -5.93 20.96 25.65
CA LEU A 672 -4.83 21.33 24.76
C LEU A 672 -3.49 21.55 25.50
N ASN A 673 -3.52 22.07 26.73
CA ASN A 673 -2.34 22.47 27.51
C ASN A 673 -2.02 21.56 28.71
N GLY A 674 -2.78 20.48 28.92
CA GLY A 674 -2.52 19.50 29.98
C GLY A 674 -3.74 18.65 30.28
N THR A 675 -3.65 17.79 31.29
CA THR A 675 -4.78 17.03 31.82
C THR A 675 -5.22 17.63 33.16
N LEU A 676 -6.49 18.03 33.27
CA LEU A 676 -7.09 18.40 34.55
C LEU A 676 -7.41 17.13 35.33
N ARG A 677 -6.90 17.01 36.56
CA ARG A 677 -7.24 15.93 37.49
C ARG A 677 -7.98 16.48 38.68
N PHE A 678 -9.03 15.77 39.11
CA PHE A 678 -9.88 16.21 40.21
C PHE A 678 -9.78 15.22 41.38
N GLU A 679 -9.75 15.76 42.59
CA GLU A 679 -9.66 14.99 43.82
C GLU A 679 -10.73 15.46 44.81
N ARG A 680 -11.38 14.50 45.46
CA ARG A 680 -12.27 14.75 46.62
C ARG A 680 -11.45 14.63 47.90
N TYR A 681 -11.59 15.60 48.80
CA TYR A 681 -10.97 15.57 50.13
C TYR A 681 -11.94 16.06 51.21
N GLN A 682 -11.60 15.85 52.47
CA GLN A 682 -12.31 16.43 53.61
C GLN A 682 -11.44 17.55 54.20
N ASP A 683 -12.03 18.71 54.46
CA ASP A 683 -11.34 19.79 55.17
C ASP A 683 -11.20 19.48 56.67
N GLU A 684 -10.50 20.35 57.41
CA GLU A 684 -10.27 20.20 58.86
C GLU A 684 -11.59 20.15 59.67
N GLU A 685 -12.69 20.64 59.10
CA GLU A 685 -14.04 20.66 59.69
C GLU A 685 -14.89 19.46 59.26
N GLY A 686 -14.32 18.51 58.50
CA GLY A 686 -14.99 17.30 58.02
C GLY A 686 -15.95 17.53 56.84
N ARG A 687 -15.98 18.73 56.26
CA ARG A 687 -16.81 19.05 55.10
C ARG A 687 -16.19 18.46 53.84
N ARG A 688 -17.03 17.96 52.94
CA ARG A 688 -16.59 17.48 51.62
C ARG A 688 -16.17 18.66 50.75
N ARG A 689 -14.95 18.58 50.22
CA ARG A 689 -14.36 19.58 49.32
C ARG A 689 -13.77 18.88 48.09
N ALA A 690 -13.50 19.67 47.06
CA ALA A 690 -12.87 19.22 45.83
C ALA A 690 -11.76 20.19 45.42
N ARG A 691 -10.71 19.67 44.80
CA ARG A 691 -9.63 20.44 44.19
C ARG A 691 -9.26 19.83 42.85
N PHE A 692 -8.49 20.57 42.06
CA PHE A 692 -7.93 20.05 40.81
C PHE A 692 -6.47 20.48 40.61
N SER A 693 -5.76 19.75 39.76
CA SER A 693 -4.43 20.09 39.25
C SER A 693 -4.43 20.07 37.72
N LEU A 694 -3.63 20.95 37.10
CA LEU A 694 -3.30 20.86 35.68
C LEU A 694 -1.93 20.21 35.54
N GLU A 695 -1.90 18.98 35.02
CA GLU A 695 -0.68 18.21 34.83
C GLU A 695 -0.26 18.19 33.36
N ALA A 696 1.05 18.08 33.10
CA ALA A 696 1.55 17.92 31.74
C ALA A 696 1.08 16.60 31.13
N HIS A 697 0.89 16.59 29.81
CA HIS A 697 0.48 15.38 29.08
C HIS A 697 1.45 14.23 29.30
N SER A 698 0.92 13.09 29.70
CA SER A 698 1.69 11.88 29.98
C SER A 698 1.21 10.72 29.11
N ARG A 699 2.16 10.06 28.43
CA ARG A 699 1.92 8.83 27.66
C ARG A 699 1.35 7.71 28.53
N ALA A 700 1.76 7.67 29.81
CA ALA A 700 1.36 6.64 30.76
C ALA A 700 -0.12 6.75 31.15
N ASP A 701 -0.75 7.90 30.94
CA ASP A 701 -2.15 8.14 31.30
C ASP A 701 -3.12 7.42 30.37
N LEU A 702 -2.66 7.00 29.19
CA LEU A 702 -3.46 6.29 28.19
C LEU A 702 -4.78 7.01 27.83
N ASN A 703 -4.79 8.33 27.88
CA ASN A 703 -5.94 9.14 27.45
C ASN A 703 -6.07 9.07 25.91
N THR A 704 -7.26 8.73 25.40
CA THR A 704 -7.59 8.79 23.96
C THR A 704 -8.45 10.00 23.60
N LYS A 705 -9.11 10.58 24.60
CA LYS A 705 -9.98 11.75 24.43
C LYS A 705 -9.20 13.06 24.62
N LEU A 706 -9.70 14.12 23.99
CA LEU A 706 -9.15 15.47 24.07
C LEU A 706 -10.29 16.47 23.89
N ALA A 707 -10.40 17.41 24.83
CA ALA A 707 -11.21 18.62 24.67
C ALA A 707 -10.35 19.68 23.96
N PRO A 708 -10.85 20.32 22.88
CA PRO A 708 -10.09 21.21 21.99
C PRO A 708 -9.94 22.62 22.58
N VAL A 709 -9.81 22.74 23.89
CA VAL A 709 -9.74 24.00 24.63
C VAL A 709 -8.53 23.94 25.58
N ALA A 710 -7.83 25.05 25.76
CA ALA A 710 -6.80 25.17 26.79
C ALA A 710 -7.43 25.69 28.08
N PHE A 711 -7.02 25.16 29.23
CA PHE A 711 -7.41 25.72 30.52
C PHE A 711 -6.67 27.02 30.77
N ASP A 712 -7.41 28.09 30.99
CA ASP A 712 -6.89 29.40 31.36
C ASP A 712 -7.73 29.90 32.56
N PRO A 713 -7.16 29.95 33.78
CA PRO A 713 -7.90 30.33 34.97
C PRO A 713 -8.43 31.77 34.91
N ASP A 714 -7.81 32.63 34.11
CA ASP A 714 -8.17 34.05 33.96
C ASP A 714 -9.20 34.28 32.84
N ALA A 715 -9.53 33.25 32.06
CA ALA A 715 -10.49 33.38 30.97
C ALA A 715 -11.91 33.67 31.48
N VAL A 716 -12.52 34.69 30.88
CA VAL A 716 -13.90 35.14 31.14
C VAL A 716 -14.82 34.78 29.98
N SER A 717 -16.12 34.66 30.27
CA SER A 717 -17.15 34.34 29.25
C SER A 717 -18.42 35.20 29.40
N PRO A 718 -18.33 36.52 29.21
CA PRO A 718 -19.46 37.43 29.41
C PRO A 718 -20.65 37.18 28.48
N ILE A 719 -20.41 36.70 27.25
CA ILE A 719 -21.50 36.35 26.32
C ILE A 719 -22.21 35.08 26.80
N TYR A 720 -21.46 34.09 27.29
CA TYR A 720 -22.02 32.90 27.92
C TYR A 720 -22.86 33.23 29.16
N ASP A 721 -22.33 34.07 30.05
CA ASP A 721 -23.03 34.51 31.26
C ASP A 721 -24.33 35.24 30.93
N GLY A 722 -24.28 36.17 29.97
CA GLY A 722 -25.46 36.88 29.49
C GLY A 722 -26.49 35.96 28.83
N PHE A 723 -26.03 34.98 28.05
CA PHE A 723 -26.89 33.98 27.41
C PHE A 723 -27.62 33.11 28.45
N PHE A 724 -26.91 32.59 29.47
CA PHE A 724 -27.54 31.78 30.52
C PHE A 724 -28.42 32.61 31.45
N ALA A 725 -28.06 33.86 31.75
CA ALA A 725 -28.91 34.77 32.52
C ALA A 725 -30.23 35.08 31.80
N TRP A 726 -30.20 35.23 30.48
CA TRP A 726 -31.42 35.38 29.66
C TRP A 726 -32.23 34.08 29.61
N ALA A 727 -31.58 32.94 29.33
CA ALA A 727 -32.27 31.66 29.17
C ALA A 727 -32.89 31.15 30.48
N HIS A 728 -32.18 31.37 31.60
CA HIS A 728 -32.57 30.97 32.94
C HIS A 728 -32.27 32.10 33.94
N PRO A 729 -33.23 33.01 34.17
CA PRO A 729 -33.07 34.13 35.12
C PRO A 729 -32.86 33.69 36.58
N ASP A 730 -33.34 32.50 36.95
CA ASP A 730 -33.14 31.90 38.26
C ASP A 730 -31.69 31.43 38.46
N GLU A 731 -31.06 31.86 39.55
CA GLU A 731 -29.67 31.51 39.90
C GLU A 731 -29.51 30.04 40.28
N GLY A 732 -30.51 29.46 40.96
CA GLY A 732 -30.52 28.05 41.31
C GLY A 732 -30.47 27.15 40.08
N MET A 733 -31.25 27.47 39.05
CA MET A 733 -31.23 26.80 37.76
C MET A 733 -29.88 26.96 37.05
N ARG A 734 -29.27 28.15 37.05
CA ARG A 734 -27.93 28.36 36.45
C ARG A 734 -26.87 27.52 37.16
N ARG A 735 -26.84 27.53 38.49
CA ARG A 735 -25.94 26.68 39.29
C ARG A 735 -26.14 25.21 38.94
N TYR A 736 -27.40 24.74 38.93
CA TYR A 736 -27.73 23.36 38.57
C TYR A 736 -27.23 22.99 37.18
N LEU A 737 -27.43 23.83 36.16
CA LEU A 737 -26.95 23.56 34.81
C LEU A 737 -25.42 23.55 34.71
N HIS A 738 -24.72 24.39 35.48
CA HIS A 738 -23.26 24.31 35.59
C HIS A 738 -22.80 23.03 36.27
N GLN A 739 -23.46 22.60 37.36
CA GLN A 739 -23.19 21.29 37.99
C GLN A 739 -23.44 20.14 37.02
N VAL A 740 -24.53 20.19 36.26
CA VAL A 740 -24.86 19.20 35.23
C VAL A 740 -23.78 19.18 34.15
N ALA A 741 -23.34 20.33 33.63
CA ALA A 741 -22.28 20.40 32.63
C ALA A 741 -20.95 19.84 33.17
N GLY A 742 -20.60 20.19 34.42
CA GLY A 742 -19.42 19.68 35.12
C GLY A 742 -19.47 18.17 35.36
N TYR A 743 -20.57 17.64 35.88
CA TYR A 743 -20.80 16.21 36.05
C TYR A 743 -20.75 15.49 34.69
N THR A 744 -21.38 16.06 33.67
CA THR A 744 -21.37 15.56 32.28
C THR A 744 -19.98 15.52 31.66
N ALA A 745 -19.05 16.36 32.10
CA ALA A 745 -17.66 16.34 31.66
C ALA A 745 -16.84 15.15 32.22
N THR A 746 -17.38 14.37 33.17
CA THR A 746 -16.72 13.19 33.79
C THR A 746 -17.24 11.87 33.22
N GLY A 747 -16.59 10.75 33.55
CA GLY A 747 -17.09 9.38 33.33
C GLY A 747 -17.91 8.83 34.51
N ASP A 748 -18.17 9.62 35.56
CA ASP A 748 -18.95 9.17 36.71
C ASP A 748 -20.44 9.07 36.34
N THR A 749 -21.07 7.93 36.62
CA THR A 749 -22.51 7.68 36.38
C THR A 749 -23.32 7.51 37.67
N GLY A 750 -22.76 7.87 38.83
CA GLY A 750 -23.32 7.65 40.16
C GLY A 750 -24.69 8.32 40.39
N GLU A 751 -24.98 9.44 39.71
CA GLU A 751 -26.29 10.09 39.80
C GLU A 751 -27.39 9.29 39.09
N GLN A 752 -27.04 8.44 38.12
CA GLN A 752 -27.97 7.68 37.29
C GLN A 752 -29.07 8.55 36.64
N LYS A 753 -28.73 9.77 36.20
CA LYS A 753 -29.69 10.73 35.61
C LYS A 753 -29.50 10.91 34.09
N LEU A 754 -30.56 11.33 33.44
CA LEU A 754 -30.60 11.82 32.07
C LEU A 754 -31.41 13.12 32.03
N TRP A 755 -31.07 14.01 31.11
CA TRP A 755 -31.67 15.35 31.03
C TRP A 755 -32.49 15.50 29.75
N PHE A 756 -33.76 15.84 29.91
CA PHE A 756 -34.65 16.22 28.82
C PHE A 756 -34.82 17.74 28.84
N HIS A 757 -34.18 18.42 27.89
CA HIS A 757 -34.25 19.88 27.72
C HIS A 757 -35.51 20.22 26.89
N TYR A 758 -36.56 20.66 27.58
CA TYR A 758 -37.89 20.91 27.01
C TYR A 758 -38.16 22.40 26.82
N GLY A 759 -38.71 22.77 25.67
CA GLY A 759 -39.34 24.07 25.46
C GLY A 759 -39.64 24.34 23.99
N LEU A 760 -40.57 25.25 23.71
CA LEU A 760 -40.97 25.64 22.36
C LEU A 760 -39.80 26.37 21.68
N GLY A 761 -39.50 26.05 20.42
CA GLY A 761 -38.28 26.46 19.69
C GLY A 761 -37.84 27.93 19.85
N ALA A 762 -36.58 28.21 19.48
CA ALA A 762 -35.93 29.52 19.68
C ALA A 762 -35.73 29.93 21.15
N ASN A 763 -35.37 28.97 22.01
CA ASN A 763 -35.16 29.16 23.44
C ASN A 763 -33.70 28.95 23.90
N GLY A 764 -32.77 28.65 22.99
CA GLY A 764 -31.34 28.48 23.30
C GLY A 764 -30.90 27.06 23.70
N LYS A 765 -31.82 26.09 23.87
CA LYS A 765 -31.49 24.73 24.31
C LYS A 765 -30.42 24.03 23.47
N SER A 766 -30.58 24.05 22.14
CA SER A 766 -29.63 23.43 21.21
C SER A 766 -28.29 24.16 21.23
N THR A 767 -28.31 25.51 21.31
CA THR A 767 -27.11 26.34 21.37
C THR A 767 -26.25 25.99 22.59
N ALA A 768 -26.85 25.79 23.77
CA ALA A 768 -26.13 25.39 24.98
C ALA A 768 -25.51 23.99 24.85
N MET A 769 -26.28 23.01 24.39
CA MET A 769 -25.80 21.63 24.21
C MET A 769 -24.71 21.53 23.13
N ASP A 770 -24.82 22.28 22.04
CA ASP A 770 -23.80 22.40 20.99
C ASP A 770 -22.51 23.04 21.52
N LEU A 771 -22.65 24.05 22.38
CA LEU A 771 -21.50 24.72 22.99
C LEU A 771 -20.75 23.80 23.96
N TRP A 772 -21.45 23.13 24.87
CA TRP A 772 -20.82 22.16 25.76
C TRP A 772 -20.15 21.02 24.99
N ALA A 773 -20.79 20.54 23.91
CA ALA A 773 -20.18 19.55 23.03
C ALA A 773 -18.92 20.07 22.32
N HIS A 774 -18.91 21.34 21.92
CA HIS A 774 -17.74 21.97 21.34
C HIS A 774 -16.57 22.05 22.34
N VAL A 775 -16.85 22.49 23.58
CA VAL A 775 -15.83 22.60 24.64
C VAL A 775 -15.28 21.23 25.04
N LEU A 776 -16.15 20.21 25.12
CA LEU A 776 -15.76 18.84 25.51
C LEU A 776 -15.14 18.02 24.37
N GLY A 777 -15.31 18.42 23.11
CA GLY A 777 -14.68 17.77 21.96
C GLY A 777 -14.98 16.28 21.85
N ASP A 778 -13.92 15.46 21.90
CA ASP A 778 -14.01 14.01 21.74
C ASP A 778 -14.74 13.29 22.89
N TYR A 779 -14.92 13.99 24.01
CA TYR A 779 -15.77 13.53 25.11
C TYR A 779 -17.28 13.72 24.80
N ALA A 780 -17.63 14.43 23.73
CA ALA A 780 -19.02 14.59 23.29
C ALA A 780 -19.34 13.70 22.08
N GLY A 781 -20.56 13.16 22.05
CA GLY A 781 -21.09 12.32 20.98
C GLY A 781 -22.55 12.62 20.67
N THR A 782 -23.01 12.15 19.51
CA THR A 782 -24.40 12.29 19.07
C THR A 782 -24.95 10.94 18.61
N ILE A 783 -26.22 10.66 18.92
CA ILE A 783 -26.93 9.45 18.50
C ILE A 783 -28.38 9.77 18.11
N GLY A 784 -28.97 8.96 17.23
CA GLY A 784 -30.39 9.06 16.94
C GLY A 784 -31.24 8.61 18.13
N ILE A 785 -32.28 9.38 18.46
CA ILE A 785 -33.23 9.08 19.55
C ILE A 785 -33.90 7.72 19.37
N GLU A 786 -34.04 7.24 18.14
CA GLU A 786 -34.60 5.94 17.76
C GLU A 786 -33.88 4.78 18.42
N THR A 787 -32.62 4.98 18.83
CA THR A 787 -31.86 4.00 19.62
C THR A 787 -32.54 3.76 20.96
N PHE A 788 -33.08 4.80 21.60
CA PHE A 788 -33.70 4.79 22.92
C PHE A 788 -35.23 4.71 22.88
N LEU A 789 -35.85 4.60 21.71
CA LEU A 789 -37.29 4.43 21.55
C LEU A 789 -37.68 2.94 21.47
N ASP A 790 -38.90 2.63 21.90
CA ASP A 790 -39.51 1.31 21.71
C ASP A 790 -39.98 1.17 20.26
N GLN A 791 -39.21 0.43 19.46
CA GLN A 791 -39.50 0.23 18.04
C GLN A 791 -40.59 -0.84 17.80
N GLY A 792 -41.19 -1.43 18.85
CA GLY A 792 -42.21 -2.49 18.74
C GLY A 792 -41.70 -3.83 18.17
N ILE A 793 -40.44 -3.89 17.76
CA ILE A 793 -39.78 -5.08 17.23
C ILE A 793 -38.89 -5.65 18.33
N LYS A 794 -39.15 -6.90 18.75
CA LYS A 794 -38.21 -7.65 19.60
C LYS A 794 -36.93 -7.89 18.80
N LYS A 795 -35.90 -7.06 18.99
CA LYS A 795 -34.57 -7.30 18.43
C LYS A 795 -34.10 -8.68 18.87
N ARG A 796 -33.62 -9.50 17.93
CA ARG A 796 -33.01 -10.80 18.24
C ARG A 796 -31.72 -10.55 19.03
N GLY A 797 -31.43 -11.38 20.03
CA GLY A 797 -30.26 -11.19 20.92
C GLY A 797 -28.90 -11.24 20.23
N ASP A 798 -28.84 -11.63 18.95
CA ASP A 798 -27.64 -11.68 18.10
C ASP A 798 -27.45 -10.43 17.22
N ALA A 799 -28.37 -9.46 17.26
CA ALA A 799 -28.36 -8.30 16.37
C ALA A 799 -27.19 -7.34 16.66
N ALA A 800 -26.56 -6.84 15.59
CA ALA A 800 -25.52 -5.82 15.70
C ALA A 800 -26.08 -4.48 16.23
N SER A 801 -25.31 -3.80 17.06
CA SER A 801 -25.64 -2.51 17.69
C SER A 801 -24.52 -1.48 17.43
N PRO A 802 -24.24 -1.14 16.16
CA PRO A 802 -23.10 -0.28 15.80
C PRO A 802 -23.19 1.13 16.39
N ASP A 803 -24.41 1.66 16.53
CA ASP A 803 -24.64 3.02 17.08
C ASP A 803 -24.19 3.17 18.53
N LEU A 804 -24.32 2.10 19.33
CA LEU A 804 -23.87 2.05 20.71
C LEU A 804 -22.37 1.75 20.79
N ALA A 805 -21.85 0.89 19.90
CA ALA A 805 -20.45 0.47 19.92
C ALA A 805 -19.44 1.64 19.75
N ARG A 806 -19.84 2.74 19.11
CA ARG A 806 -18.99 3.94 18.95
C ARG A 806 -18.92 4.86 20.19
N LEU A 807 -19.72 4.59 21.23
CA LEU A 807 -19.86 5.47 22.40
C LEU A 807 -18.78 5.28 23.47
N GLY A 808 -17.77 4.43 23.22
CA GLY A 808 -16.66 4.22 24.15
C GLY A 808 -15.93 5.52 24.51
N GLY A 809 -15.91 5.84 25.81
CA GLY A 809 -15.27 7.04 26.36
C GLY A 809 -16.02 8.36 26.11
N VAL A 810 -17.21 8.33 25.50
CA VAL A 810 -18.09 9.52 25.43
C VAL A 810 -18.63 9.82 26.83
N ARG A 811 -18.71 11.10 27.18
CA ARG A 811 -19.18 11.63 28.47
C ARG A 811 -20.43 12.51 28.32
N LEU A 812 -20.52 13.29 27.26
CA LEU A 812 -21.74 14.02 26.84
C LEU A 812 -22.37 13.30 25.64
N LEU A 813 -23.49 12.59 25.82
CA LEU A 813 -24.22 11.99 24.71
C LEU A 813 -25.49 12.78 24.41
N ARG A 814 -25.59 13.30 23.19
CA ARG A 814 -26.76 14.05 22.72
C ARG A 814 -27.64 13.18 21.84
N ALA A 815 -28.94 13.21 22.05
CA ALA A 815 -29.90 12.56 21.16
C ALA A 815 -30.72 13.57 20.36
N SER A 816 -31.16 13.17 19.17
CA SER A 816 -32.09 13.94 18.34
C SER A 816 -33.44 14.14 19.01
N GLU A 817 -34.24 15.06 18.48
CA GLU A 817 -35.58 15.34 18.99
C GLU A 817 -36.52 14.14 18.77
N PRO A 818 -37.25 13.68 19.81
CA PRO A 818 -38.27 12.64 19.64
C PRO A 818 -39.46 13.15 18.82
N GLU A 819 -40.01 12.26 17.98
CA GLU A 819 -41.27 12.52 17.30
C GLU A 819 -42.44 12.53 18.29
N ARG A 820 -43.49 13.29 17.95
CA ARG A 820 -44.71 13.37 18.75
C ARG A 820 -45.33 11.97 18.91
N GLY A 821 -45.56 11.56 20.16
CA GLY A 821 -46.15 10.25 20.48
C GLY A 821 -45.16 9.08 20.46
N SER A 822 -43.86 9.35 20.30
CA SER A 822 -42.82 8.32 20.45
C SER A 822 -42.70 7.84 21.89
N ARG A 823 -42.40 6.56 22.10
CA ARG A 823 -42.35 5.89 23.41
C ARG A 823 -40.91 5.50 23.77
N LEU A 824 -40.46 5.79 24.99
CA LEU A 824 -39.12 5.44 25.45
C LEU A 824 -38.97 3.95 25.79
N ASN A 825 -37.81 3.38 25.50
CA ASN A 825 -37.42 2.04 25.90
C ASN A 825 -36.79 2.07 27.30
N GLU A 826 -37.60 1.84 28.33
CA GLU A 826 -37.18 1.91 29.74
C GLU A 826 -36.00 0.99 30.08
N ALA A 827 -35.97 -0.23 29.51
CA ALA A 827 -34.91 -1.19 29.80
C ALA A 827 -33.55 -0.69 29.29
N LEU A 828 -33.53 -0.15 28.07
CA LEU A 828 -32.31 0.39 27.49
C LEU A 828 -31.88 1.69 28.19
N VAL A 829 -32.81 2.55 28.60
CA VAL A 829 -32.50 3.76 29.38
C VAL A 829 -31.91 3.39 30.74
N LYS A 830 -32.47 2.40 31.44
CA LYS A 830 -31.95 1.89 32.71
C LYS A 830 -30.53 1.32 32.55
N ALA A 831 -30.25 0.62 31.46
CA ALA A 831 -28.91 0.13 31.14
C ALA A 831 -27.94 1.29 30.84
N ALA A 832 -28.34 2.24 29.99
CA ALA A 832 -27.49 3.36 29.57
C ALA A 832 -27.15 4.35 30.71
N THR A 833 -28.01 4.43 31.73
CA THR A 833 -27.80 5.29 32.93
C THR A 833 -27.31 4.51 34.15
N GLY A 834 -27.25 3.17 34.07
CA GLY A 834 -27.02 2.29 35.21
C GLY A 834 -25.57 2.18 35.65
N GLY A 835 -24.61 2.53 34.79
CA GLY A 835 -23.17 2.37 35.05
C GLY A 835 -22.69 0.92 35.00
N GLU A 836 -23.54 -0.02 34.54
CA GLU A 836 -23.18 -1.42 34.35
C GLU A 836 -22.73 -1.67 32.89
N PRO A 837 -21.78 -2.59 32.65
CA PRO A 837 -21.39 -2.94 31.28
C PRO A 837 -22.57 -3.51 30.49
N MET A 838 -22.74 -3.05 29.26
CA MET A 838 -23.76 -3.53 28.33
C MET A 838 -23.12 -4.24 27.14
N ALA A 839 -23.57 -5.46 26.85
CA ALA A 839 -23.07 -6.21 25.70
C ALA A 839 -23.51 -5.55 24.39
N VAL A 840 -22.54 -5.10 23.59
CA VAL A 840 -22.75 -4.48 22.28
C VAL A 840 -21.96 -5.21 21.21
N ARG A 841 -22.41 -5.11 19.95
CA ARG A 841 -21.78 -5.77 18.81
C ARG A 841 -21.59 -4.80 17.65
N ALA A 842 -20.35 -4.56 17.25
CA ALA A 842 -20.05 -3.74 16.07
C ALA A 842 -20.23 -4.54 14.77
N LEU A 843 -20.42 -3.83 13.66
CA LEU A 843 -20.50 -4.44 12.33
C LEU A 843 -19.15 -5.16 12.03
N HIS A 844 -19.21 -6.44 11.64
CA HIS A 844 -18.04 -7.28 11.36
C HIS A 844 -17.09 -7.56 12.56
N ARG A 845 -17.56 -7.39 13.80
CA ARG A 845 -16.83 -7.79 15.03
C ARG A 845 -17.72 -8.59 15.98
N GLY A 846 -17.10 -9.25 16.97
CA GLY A 846 -17.79 -9.97 18.03
C GLY A 846 -18.48 -9.04 19.04
N PHE A 847 -19.13 -9.62 20.04
CA PHE A 847 -19.64 -8.88 21.18
C PHE A 847 -18.49 -8.36 22.05
N PHE A 848 -18.66 -7.18 22.61
CA PHE A 848 -17.82 -6.63 23.67
C PHE A 848 -18.69 -5.84 24.66
N ASP A 849 -18.19 -5.66 25.87
CA ASP A 849 -18.91 -4.93 26.90
C ASP A 849 -18.59 -3.44 26.82
N LEU A 850 -19.60 -2.62 26.54
CA LEU A 850 -19.51 -1.18 26.62
C LEU A 850 -19.86 -0.75 28.04
N LEU A 851 -18.93 -0.08 28.72
CA LEU A 851 -19.24 0.64 29.94
C LEU A 851 -19.83 2.02 29.59
N PRO A 852 -21.09 2.32 29.92
CA PRO A 852 -21.67 3.63 29.66
C PRO A 852 -21.03 4.65 30.62
N LEU A 853 -20.18 5.53 30.10
CA LEU A 853 -19.60 6.66 30.84
C LEU A 853 -20.32 7.99 30.53
N PHE A 854 -21.24 7.96 29.56
CA PHE A 854 -21.94 9.13 29.07
C PHE A 854 -23.16 9.47 29.91
N LYS A 855 -23.46 10.77 29.97
CA LYS A 855 -24.73 11.31 30.42
C LYS A 855 -25.56 11.67 29.19
N LEU A 856 -26.80 11.20 29.17
CA LEU A 856 -27.72 11.38 28.04
C LEU A 856 -28.47 12.72 28.18
N HIS A 857 -28.33 13.56 27.15
CA HIS A 857 -29.04 14.83 27.00
C HIS A 857 -29.92 14.77 25.75
N ILE A 858 -31.23 14.95 25.94
CA ILE A 858 -32.24 14.93 24.88
C ILE A 858 -32.82 16.33 24.79
N GLY A 859 -32.78 16.95 23.61
CA GLY A 859 -33.45 18.22 23.36
C GLY A 859 -34.71 17.99 22.53
N GLY A 860 -35.84 18.60 22.90
CA GLY A 860 -37.06 18.45 22.10
C GLY A 860 -38.19 19.37 22.49
N ASN A 861 -39.16 19.50 21.57
CA ASN A 861 -40.40 20.24 21.77
C ASN A 861 -41.55 19.30 22.18
N TYR A 862 -41.41 17.99 21.94
CA TYR A 862 -42.40 16.97 22.31
C TYR A 862 -41.84 16.04 23.38
N LYS A 863 -42.57 15.88 24.49
CA LYS A 863 -42.21 14.93 25.54
C LYS A 863 -42.56 13.51 25.05
N PRO A 864 -41.64 12.53 25.13
CA PRO A 864 -41.96 11.15 24.75
C PRO A 864 -42.93 10.52 25.75
N ASP A 865 -43.60 9.44 25.36
CA ASP A 865 -44.43 8.65 26.27
C ASP A 865 -43.57 7.72 27.15
N ILE A 866 -43.87 7.67 28.45
CA ILE A 866 -43.22 6.81 29.45
C ILE A 866 -44.31 5.99 30.14
N PRO A 867 -44.56 4.76 29.67
CA PRO A 867 -45.67 3.92 30.15
C PRO A 867 -45.44 3.34 31.54
N GLY A 868 -44.18 3.15 31.95
CA GLY A 868 -43.80 2.70 33.28
C GLY A 868 -44.09 3.77 34.33
N THR A 869 -44.86 3.40 35.35
CA THR A 869 -45.11 4.24 36.54
C THR A 869 -44.08 4.00 37.65
N ASP A 870 -43.11 3.11 37.42
CA ASP A 870 -42.10 2.73 38.41
C ASP A 870 -41.08 3.85 38.67
N GLU A 871 -40.67 3.99 39.93
CA GLU A 871 -39.61 4.92 40.36
C GLU A 871 -38.30 4.73 39.57
N GLY A 872 -38.09 3.54 38.98
CA GLY A 872 -36.89 3.20 38.24
C GLY A 872 -36.61 4.13 37.07
N ILE A 873 -37.61 4.49 36.24
CA ILE A 873 -37.39 5.42 35.12
C ILE A 873 -37.47 6.89 35.56
N TRP A 874 -38.42 7.23 36.43
CA TRP A 874 -38.70 8.60 36.83
C TRP A 874 -37.64 9.22 37.73
N ARG A 875 -36.89 8.43 38.51
CA ARG A 875 -35.72 8.95 39.24
C ARG A 875 -34.58 9.38 38.31
N ARG A 876 -34.52 8.79 37.11
CA ARG A 876 -33.46 9.00 36.10
C ARG A 876 -33.81 10.16 35.18
N MET A 877 -35.06 10.28 34.76
CA MET A 877 -35.55 11.35 33.89
C MET A 877 -35.59 12.69 34.63
N LYS A 878 -34.92 13.73 34.11
CA LYS A 878 -34.97 15.10 34.62
C LYS A 878 -35.43 16.05 33.52
N LEU A 879 -36.63 16.62 33.69
CA LEU A 879 -37.18 17.60 32.75
C LEU A 879 -36.65 19.00 33.07
N VAL A 880 -35.87 19.57 32.16
CA VAL A 880 -35.31 20.91 32.28
C VAL A 880 -36.13 21.88 31.42
N PRO A 881 -36.94 22.77 32.01
CA PRO A 881 -37.76 23.72 31.26
C PRO A 881 -36.93 24.92 30.74
N TRP A 882 -36.98 25.14 29.43
CA TRP A 882 -36.41 26.29 28.71
C TRP A 882 -37.51 27.26 28.33
N ASN A 883 -37.87 28.14 29.27
CA ASN A 883 -39.02 29.02 29.18
C ASN A 883 -38.74 30.33 28.42
N ALA A 884 -37.46 30.70 28.25
CA ALA A 884 -37.10 31.88 27.47
C ALA A 884 -37.42 31.69 25.99
N HIS A 885 -37.81 32.77 25.30
CA HIS A 885 -38.11 32.73 23.87
C HIS A 885 -37.54 33.97 23.18
N VAL A 886 -36.79 33.77 22.09
CA VAL A 886 -36.28 34.86 21.25
C VAL A 886 -37.42 35.40 20.41
N LYS A 887 -37.65 36.71 20.42
CA LYS A 887 -38.67 37.34 19.58
C LYS A 887 -38.31 37.24 18.10
N ASP A 888 -39.33 37.10 17.25
CA ASP A 888 -39.16 37.07 15.79
C ASP A 888 -38.42 38.32 15.29
N GLY A 889 -37.31 38.11 14.58
CA GLY A 889 -36.45 39.18 14.05
C GLY A 889 -35.29 39.62 14.96
N GLU A 890 -35.25 39.20 16.23
CA GLU A 890 -34.16 39.49 17.18
C GLU A 890 -33.13 38.35 17.28
N ARG A 891 -33.24 37.33 16.41
CA ARG A 891 -32.36 36.17 16.42
C ARG A 891 -30.96 36.52 15.93
N ASP A 892 -29.99 36.47 16.85
CA ASP A 892 -28.57 36.57 16.49
C ASP A 892 -28.05 35.24 15.93
N GLU A 893 -27.91 35.18 14.61
CA GLU A 893 -27.35 34.02 13.90
C GLU A 893 -25.86 33.79 14.19
N ARG A 894 -25.13 34.80 14.67
CA ARG A 894 -23.71 34.71 15.00
C ARG A 894 -23.43 34.32 16.44
N LEU A 895 -24.45 34.30 17.30
CA LEU A 895 -24.31 33.94 18.72
C LEU A 895 -23.56 32.62 18.94
N PRO A 896 -23.84 31.51 18.21
CA PRO A 896 -23.10 30.26 18.40
C PRO A 896 -21.60 30.37 18.13
N PHE A 897 -21.18 31.22 17.18
CA PHE A 897 -19.76 31.43 16.88
C PHE A 897 -19.09 32.25 17.99
N ARG A 898 -19.74 33.34 18.43
CA ARG A 898 -19.21 34.18 19.52
C ARG A 898 -19.09 33.42 20.85
N LEU A 899 -20.05 32.52 21.13
CA LEU A 899 -19.97 31.65 22.30
C LEU A 899 -18.79 30.67 22.24
N ARG A 900 -18.43 30.19 21.04
CA ARG A 900 -17.25 29.33 20.85
C ARG A 900 -15.94 30.10 21.04
N ASP A 901 -15.90 31.38 20.72
CA ASP A 901 -14.74 32.23 20.96
C ASP A 901 -14.44 32.36 22.48
N GLU A 902 -15.47 32.22 23.34
CA GLU A 902 -15.34 32.19 24.80
C GLU A 902 -15.11 30.79 25.39
N ALA A 903 -14.78 29.78 24.57
CA ALA A 903 -14.67 28.39 25.02
C ALA A 903 -13.79 28.16 26.27
N PRO A 904 -12.63 28.83 26.45
CA PRO A 904 -11.85 28.73 27.70
C PRO A 904 -12.62 29.22 28.94
N GLY A 905 -13.37 30.32 28.83
CA GLY A 905 -14.23 30.81 29.92
C GLY A 905 -15.40 29.87 30.19
N VAL A 906 -16.02 29.31 29.14
CA VAL A 906 -17.07 28.28 29.29
C VAL A 906 -16.52 27.02 29.98
N LEU A 907 -15.29 26.61 29.67
CA LEU A 907 -14.61 25.52 30.36
C LEU A 907 -14.45 25.83 31.86
N ASN A 908 -14.13 27.07 32.23
CA ASN A 908 -14.07 27.49 33.64
C ASN A 908 -15.41 27.31 34.35
N HIS A 909 -16.55 27.57 33.69
CA HIS A 909 -17.88 27.28 34.25
C HIS A 909 -18.11 25.77 34.45
N ILE A 910 -17.67 24.94 33.51
CA ILE A 910 -17.75 23.47 33.63
C ILE A 910 -16.89 22.99 34.81
N VAL A 911 -15.66 23.49 34.96
CA VAL A 911 -14.76 23.14 36.06
C VAL A 911 -15.33 23.58 37.41
N ARG A 912 -15.84 24.80 37.53
CA ARG A 912 -16.50 25.29 38.75
C ARG A 912 -17.73 24.47 39.11
N GLY A 913 -18.57 24.17 38.11
CA GLY A 913 -19.74 23.31 38.30
C GLY A 913 -19.37 21.89 38.73
N LEU A 914 -18.26 21.35 38.20
CA LEU A 914 -17.73 20.05 38.61
C LEU A 914 -17.23 20.08 40.07
N LEU A 915 -16.47 21.10 40.47
CA LEU A 915 -16.03 21.26 41.86
C LEU A 915 -17.21 21.39 42.83
N ASP A 916 -18.22 22.16 42.43
CA ASP A 916 -19.44 22.35 43.21
C ASP A 916 -20.22 21.03 43.37
N TRP A 917 -20.40 20.27 42.28
CA TRP A 917 -21.02 18.94 42.35
C TRP A 917 -20.20 17.95 43.21
N LEU A 918 -18.87 17.94 43.09
CA LEU A 918 -18.00 17.06 43.88
C LEU A 918 -18.09 17.37 45.39
N ALA A 919 -18.27 18.64 45.75
CA ALA A 919 -18.39 19.09 47.14
C ALA A 919 -19.80 18.87 47.70
N ASN A 920 -20.84 19.25 46.94
CA ASN A 920 -22.20 19.41 47.44
C ASN A 920 -23.20 18.38 46.88
N GLY A 921 -22.81 17.57 45.90
CA GLY A 921 -23.72 16.73 45.12
C GLY A 921 -24.56 17.56 44.15
N LEU A 922 -25.44 16.88 43.40
CA LEU A 922 -26.31 17.54 42.43
C LEU A 922 -27.52 18.19 43.12
N ILE A 923 -27.60 19.52 43.09
CA ILE A 923 -28.65 20.30 43.76
C ILE A 923 -29.76 20.61 42.74
N GLU A 924 -30.85 19.85 42.79
CA GLU A 924 -31.97 20.00 41.85
C GLU A 924 -32.92 21.16 42.25
N PRO A 925 -33.13 22.16 41.38
CA PRO A 925 -34.04 23.28 41.66
C PRO A 925 -35.50 22.83 41.62
N ASP A 926 -36.38 23.54 42.35
CA ASP A 926 -37.81 23.22 42.43
C ASP A 926 -38.45 23.17 41.04
N ALA A 927 -38.10 24.10 40.14
CA ALA A 927 -38.59 24.13 38.77
C ALA A 927 -38.33 22.81 37.98
N VAL A 928 -37.20 22.13 38.20
CA VAL A 928 -36.91 20.83 37.55
C VAL A 928 -37.67 19.70 38.24
N ARG A 929 -37.74 19.72 39.57
CA ARG A 929 -38.46 18.71 40.36
C ARG A 929 -39.95 18.73 40.04
N GLU A 930 -40.56 19.91 40.03
CA GLU A 930 -41.96 20.14 39.69
C GLU A 930 -42.26 19.81 38.23
N ALA A 931 -41.44 20.28 37.28
CA ALA A 931 -41.66 19.97 35.87
C ALA A 931 -41.57 18.46 35.59
N THR A 932 -40.63 17.77 36.22
CA THR A 932 -40.48 16.30 36.12
C THR A 932 -41.67 15.59 36.76
N GLN A 933 -42.11 16.03 37.93
CA GLN A 933 -43.26 15.45 38.63
C GLN A 933 -44.55 15.67 37.84
N GLN A 934 -44.78 16.85 37.28
CA GLN A 934 -45.92 17.13 36.43
C GLN A 934 -45.91 16.24 35.17
N TYR A 935 -44.75 16.09 34.53
CA TYR A 935 -44.61 15.20 33.38
C TYR A 935 -44.88 13.73 33.73
N ARG A 936 -44.51 13.28 34.93
CA ARG A 936 -44.88 11.95 35.44
C ARG A 936 -46.38 11.79 35.58
N GLU A 937 -47.05 12.79 36.14
CA GLU A 937 -48.50 12.78 36.30
C GLU A 937 -49.22 12.82 34.96
N ASP A 938 -48.72 13.61 34.00
CA ASP A 938 -49.24 13.70 32.63
C ASP A 938 -49.03 12.40 31.84
N SER A 939 -47.99 11.64 32.16
CA SER A 939 -47.71 10.35 31.52
C SER A 939 -48.46 9.18 32.16
N ASP A 940 -49.15 9.40 33.29
CA ASP A 940 -49.93 8.39 34.00
C ASP A 940 -51.42 8.49 33.60
N PRO A 941 -51.95 7.55 32.79
CA PRO A 941 -53.34 7.61 32.33
C PRO A 941 -54.34 7.57 33.49
N LEU A 942 -54.02 6.90 34.59
CA LEU A 942 -54.90 6.84 35.76
C LEU A 942 -54.90 8.17 36.51
N ALA A 943 -53.75 8.82 36.66
CA ALA A 943 -53.66 10.13 37.30
C ALA A 943 -54.42 11.20 36.51
N ARG A 944 -54.24 11.24 35.18
CA ARG A 944 -55.00 12.14 34.28
C ARG A 944 -56.51 11.89 34.36
N PHE A 945 -56.92 10.63 34.31
CA PHE A 945 -58.32 10.26 34.49
C PHE A 945 -58.88 10.78 35.82
N LEU A 946 -58.20 10.51 36.93
CA LEU A 946 -58.67 10.91 38.26
C LEU A 946 -58.75 12.43 38.39
N LYS A 947 -57.75 13.17 37.90
CA LYS A 947 -57.73 14.64 37.91
C LYS A 947 -58.88 15.24 37.09
N LEU A 948 -59.23 14.63 35.95
CA LEU A 948 -60.26 15.14 35.04
C LEU A 948 -61.69 14.70 35.41
N CYS A 949 -61.84 13.49 35.94
CA CYS A 949 -63.14 12.83 36.09
C CYS A 949 -63.58 12.67 37.54
N THR A 950 -62.70 12.92 38.52
CA THR A 950 -63.00 12.79 39.94
C THR A 950 -62.62 14.03 40.74
N ALA A 951 -63.26 14.24 41.89
CA ALA A 951 -62.88 15.23 42.88
C ALA A 951 -62.77 14.58 44.26
N GLN A 952 -61.86 15.07 45.12
CA GLN A 952 -61.77 14.61 46.50
C GLN A 952 -63.04 14.97 47.27
N ASP A 953 -63.58 14.00 47.98
CA ASP A 953 -64.75 14.14 48.85
C ASP A 953 -64.64 13.13 49.99
N GLN A 954 -64.33 13.59 51.20
CA GLN A 954 -64.09 12.72 52.36
C GLN A 954 -65.29 11.80 52.69
N GLN A 955 -66.50 12.16 52.28
CA GLN A 955 -67.71 11.35 52.47
C GLN A 955 -68.17 10.64 51.18
N GLY A 956 -67.55 10.97 50.05
CA GLY A 956 -67.87 10.44 48.72
C GLY A 956 -67.57 8.95 48.58
N ARG A 957 -68.50 8.23 47.94
CA ARG A 957 -68.36 6.81 47.59
C ARG A 957 -68.76 6.59 46.13
N ILE A 958 -67.95 5.87 45.37
CA ILE A 958 -68.23 5.58 43.95
C ILE A 958 -68.18 4.08 43.73
N GLN A 959 -69.17 3.53 43.03
CA GLN A 959 -69.15 2.12 42.65
C GLN A 959 -67.97 1.82 41.71
N SER A 960 -67.23 0.75 42.00
CA SER A 960 -66.02 0.36 41.25
C SER A 960 -66.32 0.01 39.79
N SER A 961 -67.51 -0.49 39.47
CA SER A 961 -67.97 -0.72 38.10
C SER A 961 -68.22 0.61 37.37
N ARG A 962 -68.89 1.55 38.03
CA ARG A 962 -69.21 2.86 37.46
C ARG A 962 -67.96 3.70 37.20
N LEU A 963 -67.02 3.75 38.14
CA LEU A 963 -65.76 4.46 37.95
C LEU A 963 -64.94 3.86 36.78
N TYR A 964 -64.96 2.53 36.64
CA TYR A 964 -64.27 1.83 35.55
C TYR A 964 -64.95 2.07 34.19
N GLU A 965 -66.28 2.17 34.14
CA GLU A 965 -67.02 2.52 32.93
C GLU A 965 -66.64 3.93 32.42
N VAL A 966 -66.58 4.91 33.32
CA VAL A 966 -66.14 6.28 32.99
C VAL A 966 -64.67 6.28 32.56
N PHE A 967 -63.83 5.44 33.17
CA PHE A 967 -62.43 5.26 32.76
C PHE A 967 -62.30 4.69 31.35
N GLN A 968 -63.10 3.69 30.96
CA GLN A 968 -63.07 3.15 29.59
C GLN A 968 -63.53 4.18 28.56
N ALA A 969 -64.60 4.92 28.86
CA ALA A 969 -65.09 6.00 28.01
C ALA A 969 -64.04 7.11 27.82
N TRP A 970 -63.39 7.51 28.91
CA TRP A 970 -62.27 8.46 28.87
C TRP A 970 -61.08 7.92 28.08
N CYS A 971 -60.66 6.66 28.28
CA CYS A 971 -59.54 6.07 27.52
C CYS A 971 -59.81 6.12 26.01
N LYS A 972 -61.03 5.75 25.60
CA LYS A 972 -61.43 5.76 24.19
C LYS A 972 -61.42 7.15 23.58
N ALA A 973 -61.86 8.16 24.34
CA ALA A 973 -61.85 9.56 23.90
C ALA A 973 -60.44 10.19 23.89
N ALA A 974 -59.60 9.84 24.88
CA ALA A 974 -58.23 10.32 25.01
C ALA A 974 -57.23 9.57 24.10
N GLY A 975 -57.66 8.53 23.39
CA GLY A 975 -56.79 7.68 22.56
C GLY A 975 -55.85 6.77 23.39
N GLU A 976 -56.16 6.57 24.67
CA GLU A 976 -55.38 5.75 25.60
C GLU A 976 -55.76 4.27 25.48
N LYS A 977 -54.83 3.38 25.83
CA LYS A 977 -55.10 1.93 25.82
C LYS A 977 -56.07 1.55 26.94
N GLU A 978 -57.19 0.93 26.58
CA GLU A 978 -58.16 0.42 27.56
C GLU A 978 -57.53 -0.66 28.47
N TRP A 979 -57.73 -0.54 29.78
CA TRP A 979 -57.25 -1.52 30.77
C TRP A 979 -58.34 -2.52 31.12
N SER A 980 -57.96 -3.70 31.62
CA SER A 980 -58.92 -4.59 32.26
C SER A 980 -59.37 -4.07 33.63
N GLN A 981 -60.58 -4.39 34.05
CA GLN A 981 -61.12 -3.98 35.37
C GLN A 981 -60.24 -4.44 36.54
N LYS A 982 -59.60 -5.60 36.41
CA LYS A 982 -58.63 -6.12 37.39
C LYS A 982 -57.35 -5.27 37.42
N GLY A 983 -56.83 -4.86 36.25
CA GLY A 983 -55.68 -3.97 36.13
C GLY A 983 -55.96 -2.57 36.69
N PHE A 984 -57.09 -1.97 36.34
CA PHE A 984 -57.55 -0.70 36.87
C PHE A 984 -57.72 -0.72 38.40
N SER A 985 -58.37 -1.76 38.93
CA SER A 985 -58.55 -1.88 40.38
C SER A 985 -57.23 -2.06 41.13
N LYS A 986 -56.26 -2.78 40.55
CA LYS A 986 -54.92 -2.93 41.15
C LYS A 986 -54.18 -1.59 41.17
N ALA A 987 -54.17 -0.85 40.05
CA ALA A 987 -53.50 0.45 39.97
C ALA A 987 -54.10 1.49 40.95
N MET A 988 -55.42 1.47 41.16
CA MET A 988 -56.08 2.29 42.17
C MET A 988 -55.66 1.94 43.61
N LEU A 989 -55.50 0.64 43.93
CA LEU A 989 -54.98 0.20 45.24
C LEU A 989 -53.50 0.59 45.42
N ASP A 990 -52.67 0.40 44.39
CA ASP A 990 -51.25 0.75 44.41
C ASP A 990 -51.03 2.26 44.61
N LYS A 991 -51.98 3.11 44.18
CA LYS A 991 -52.01 4.57 44.45
C LYS A 991 -52.59 4.96 45.82
N GLY A 992 -52.91 3.99 46.67
CA GLY A 992 -53.37 4.23 48.04
C GLY A 992 -54.87 4.49 48.20
N PHE A 993 -55.69 4.30 47.15
CA PHE A 993 -57.14 4.43 47.29
C PHE A 993 -57.75 3.22 48.00
N THR A 994 -58.69 3.49 48.90
CA THR A 994 -59.31 2.44 49.72
C THR A 994 -60.62 1.97 49.11
N LYS A 995 -60.82 0.64 49.08
CA LYS A 995 -62.02 -0.02 48.55
C LYS A 995 -62.78 -0.72 49.68
N LYS A 996 -64.10 -0.53 49.76
CA LYS A 996 -64.96 -1.17 50.77
C LYS A 996 -66.13 -1.89 50.12
N ALA A 997 -66.49 -3.06 50.66
CA ALA A 997 -67.68 -3.80 50.25
C ALA A 997 -68.90 -3.27 51.01
N SER A 998 -69.81 -2.60 50.30
CA SER A 998 -71.08 -2.09 50.84
C SER A 998 -72.02 -1.82 49.67
N ASP A 999 -72.96 -2.73 49.43
CA ASP A 999 -73.83 -2.75 48.24
C ASP A 999 -73.04 -2.68 46.92
N GLY A 1000 -72.24 -3.71 46.69
CA GLY A 1000 -71.19 -3.74 45.69
C GLY A 1000 -69.85 -3.20 46.20
N MET A 1001 -68.84 -3.24 45.33
CA MET A 1001 -67.51 -2.74 45.66
C MET A 1001 -67.42 -1.24 45.38
N GLN A 1002 -67.05 -0.44 46.37
CA GLN A 1002 -67.00 1.02 46.27
C GLN A 1002 -65.62 1.59 46.63
N TRP A 1003 -65.18 2.62 45.91
CA TRP A 1003 -64.02 3.45 46.23
C TRP A 1003 -64.42 4.58 47.17
N LEU A 1004 -63.61 4.85 48.19
CA LEU A 1004 -63.88 5.85 49.23
C LEU A 1004 -63.06 7.14 49.00
N GLY A 1005 -63.59 8.27 49.49
CA GLY A 1005 -62.84 9.54 49.54
C GLY A 1005 -62.88 10.36 48.24
N MET A 1006 -63.78 10.01 47.32
CA MET A 1006 -63.88 10.61 46.00
C MET A 1006 -65.32 10.63 45.48
N ARG A 1007 -65.60 11.57 44.59
CA ARG A 1007 -66.84 11.62 43.78
C ARG A 1007 -66.53 11.81 42.31
N LEU A 1008 -67.40 11.30 41.42
CA LEU A 1008 -67.32 11.59 39.99
C LEU A 1008 -67.77 13.05 39.75
N ILE A 1009 -67.04 13.75 38.87
CA ILE A 1009 -67.41 15.07 38.35
C ILE A 1009 -67.74 15.04 36.86
N ARG A 1010 -67.48 13.91 36.20
CA ARG A 1010 -67.81 13.62 34.80
C ARG A 1010 -68.39 12.21 34.68
N ASP A 1011 -69.21 12.01 33.66
CA ASP A 1011 -69.88 10.76 33.36
C ASP A 1011 -69.37 10.15 32.03
N ALA A 1012 -69.72 8.89 31.75
CA ALA A 1012 -69.30 8.22 30.53
C ALA A 1012 -69.87 8.92 29.27
N SER A 1013 -71.07 9.50 29.38
CA SER A 1013 -71.74 10.26 28.31
C SER A 1013 -71.00 11.54 27.91
N ASP A 1014 -70.08 12.02 28.74
CA ASP A 1014 -69.27 13.22 28.45
C ASP A 1014 -68.17 12.93 27.42
N PHE A 1015 -67.80 11.66 27.23
CA PHE A 1015 -66.69 11.23 26.38
C PHE A 1015 -67.14 10.47 25.13
N VAL A 1016 -68.21 9.68 25.23
CA VAL A 1016 -68.73 8.85 24.14
C VAL A 1016 -70.24 9.03 23.96
N ASP A 1017 -70.71 8.92 22.72
CA ASP A 1017 -72.15 8.91 22.42
C ASP A 1017 -72.83 7.57 22.77
N GLU A 1018 -74.15 7.49 22.57
CA GLU A 1018 -74.98 6.30 22.85
C GLU A 1018 -74.55 5.05 22.05
N HIS A 1019 -73.71 5.22 21.02
CA HIS A 1019 -73.15 4.15 20.18
C HIS A 1019 -71.66 3.89 20.49
N GLY A 1020 -71.12 4.51 21.54
CA GLY A 1020 -69.75 4.38 21.98
C GLY A 1020 -68.72 5.06 21.07
N ARG A 1021 -69.10 6.04 20.25
CA ARG A 1021 -68.19 6.84 19.41
C ARG A 1021 -67.73 8.10 20.15
N VAL A 1022 -66.49 8.50 19.93
CA VAL A 1022 -65.85 9.65 20.60
C VAL A 1022 -66.50 10.95 20.14
N ARG A 1023 -66.85 11.83 21.09
CA ARG A 1023 -67.36 13.19 20.79
C ARG A 1023 -66.19 14.14 20.46
N ALA A 1024 -66.42 15.09 19.54
CA ALA A 1024 -65.35 15.85 18.86
C ALA A 1024 -64.63 16.94 19.68
N GLU A 1025 -65.11 17.28 20.89
CA GLU A 1025 -64.49 18.31 21.73
C GLU A 1025 -63.78 17.67 22.93
N LEU A 1026 -62.45 17.64 22.87
CA LEU A 1026 -61.59 17.29 23.99
C LEU A 1026 -61.39 18.52 24.90
N PRO A 1027 -61.38 18.36 26.24
CA PRO A 1027 -60.99 19.44 27.14
C PRO A 1027 -59.49 19.76 26.99
N PRO A 1028 -59.05 20.98 27.35
CA PRO A 1028 -57.65 21.41 27.23
C PRO A 1028 -56.68 20.47 27.99
N SER A 1029 -55.47 20.32 27.46
CA SER A 1029 -54.39 19.55 28.10
C SER A 1029 -53.87 20.30 29.34
N ALA A 1030 -53.13 19.59 30.19
CA ALA A 1030 -52.45 20.14 31.37
C ALA A 1030 -51.32 21.14 31.04
N ASP A 1031 -51.19 21.59 29.78
CA ASP A 1031 -50.11 22.46 29.31
C ASP A 1031 -50.32 23.96 29.65
N ASP A 1032 -51.40 24.33 30.34
CA ASP A 1032 -51.72 25.71 30.76
C ASP A 1032 -51.41 25.96 32.26
N ILE A 1033 -50.18 25.68 32.72
CA ILE A 1033 -49.75 25.97 34.11
C ILE A 1033 -48.87 27.24 34.13
N PRO A 1034 -49.25 28.32 34.84
CA PRO A 1034 -48.34 29.42 35.15
C PRO A 1034 -47.30 28.97 36.19
N ALA A 1035 -46.04 29.35 35.98
CA ALA A 1035 -44.95 29.08 36.91
C ALA A 1035 -45.21 29.69 38.31
N ILE A 1036 -44.99 28.90 39.35
CA ILE A 1036 -44.94 29.37 40.74
C ILE A 1036 -43.48 29.78 41.05
N THR A 1037 -43.32 30.99 41.57
CA THR A 1037 -42.04 31.51 42.07
C THR A 1037 -42.09 31.63 43.59
N GLU A 1038 -41.31 30.81 44.30
CA GLU A 1038 -40.79 31.14 45.63
C GLU A 1038 -39.31 30.73 45.72
N PRO A 1039 -38.47 31.50 46.45
CA PRO A 1039 -37.03 31.29 46.50
C PRO A 1039 -36.61 30.25 47.56
N PRO A 1040 -35.63 29.37 47.30
CA PRO A 1040 -34.94 28.60 48.33
C PRO A 1040 -33.81 29.40 49.01
N PRO A 1041 -33.30 28.93 50.16
CA PRO A 1041 -32.62 29.75 51.17
C PRO A 1041 -31.15 30.09 50.85
N ASP A 1042 -30.64 31.06 51.63
CA ASP A 1042 -29.33 31.72 51.56
C ASP A 1042 -28.16 30.89 51.01
N MET A 1043 -27.50 31.50 50.03
CA MET A 1043 -26.37 31.00 49.26
C MET A 1043 -25.10 31.76 49.64
N ASP A 1044 -24.57 31.54 50.84
CA ASP A 1044 -23.33 32.20 51.31
C ASP A 1044 -22.03 31.45 50.94
N ASP A 1045 -22.10 30.35 50.18
CA ASP A 1045 -20.91 29.59 49.72
C ASP A 1045 -20.89 29.41 48.20
N TYR A 1046 -21.04 30.50 47.43
CA TYR A 1046 -20.95 30.44 45.96
C TYR A 1046 -19.53 30.77 45.47
N VAL A 1047 -18.93 29.77 44.80
CA VAL A 1047 -17.65 29.74 44.09
C VAL A 1047 -16.42 29.57 44.99
N PRO A 1048 -15.84 28.35 45.06
CA PRO A 1048 -14.45 28.19 45.49
C PRO A 1048 -13.55 29.04 44.56
N PRO A 1049 -12.66 29.89 45.08
CA PRO A 1049 -11.64 30.52 44.24
C PRO A 1049 -10.81 29.44 43.55
N PHE A 1050 -10.40 29.72 42.30
CA PHE A 1050 -9.49 28.87 41.55
C PHE A 1050 -8.14 28.73 42.23
#